data_AF-A0A1T2CUY4-F1
#
_entry.id   AF-A0A1T2CUY4-F1
#
_cell.length_a   1.000
_cell.length_b   1.000
_cell.length_c   1.000
_cell.angle_alpha   90.00
_cell.angle_beta   90.00
_cell.angle_gamma   90.00
#
_symmetry.space_group_name_H-M   'P 1'
#
loop_
_entity.id
_entity.type
_entity.pdbx_description
1 polymer ?
#
loop_
_entity_poly.entity_id
_entity_poly.type
_entity_poly.pdbx_seq_one_letter_code
_entity_poly.pdbx_strand_id
1 'polypeptide(L)'
;MPRFIAVVLLLLLSWPAFGASFPPAELLQELSQRLSKPAECQPHCATIQHLEIKAGAEQIQMQLEVYAGDQSAIPLPVKEGQWWPAEYRLDGDSNPVLMRDSQGILWILVSEGQHLLELSGPTSVRSQLDLPLPLSPARIKVISEEWVVNGLDENGVPEQQLQLIRKKQVEAGSGESLEPGVLPPLLEVTRILHFGIEWSVDTHIRRISPPGSPVTLNLALLPGEAVITSGLEVDSGSLQLRLPANQSELTFTSKITPVEQIILSASDDKRLSEKWQLDVGPVWHIDFEGLPVIHHQDSSGAWLPTWAPWPGEEVNVNISRPIAKKGNLLTIDKSMLEVTPGRRVTDSKLSFELRASRGGQHKIQLPSGAVLRSVKIDGVAQPVRQSGGTVSIPVRPGKQKVELNWRNEQGIGLVYQTPAVDLGVESVNHSIQVKPGEDRWILFLFGPSMGPAVLFWSMMVIVVLLAFILARIGTTPLKWYHWLLLGIGLTQASLFGAVIIVAWLLVVGQRDQIATSLENDNIYNLTQVAIVILTVMALQSLFDAIRFGLLGLPEMQIEGNHSSSQVLKWYLDRAGMVPDSSTLISVPLLYYRLAMLAWALWLAFALLGWLKWSWRVFERHGFWKRSGPVLKIRLRRKNAPTDDKDKDPQ
;
A
#
# COMPACT_ATOMS: atom_id res chain seq x y z
N MET A 1 97.01 -22.69 84.66
CA MET A 1 95.83 -23.09 83.88
C MET A 1 94.78 -21.96 83.77
N PRO A 2 95.05 -20.81 83.10
CA PRO A 2 94.01 -19.83 82.75
C PRO A 2 93.69 -19.76 81.25
N ARG A 3 94.20 -20.69 80.44
CA ARG A 3 94.23 -20.55 78.96
C ARG A 3 93.23 -21.43 78.19
N PHE A 4 92.50 -22.35 78.82
CA PHE A 4 91.67 -23.34 78.10
C PHE A 4 90.17 -23.04 78.07
N ILE A 5 89.63 -22.23 79.00
CA ILE A 5 88.18 -21.93 79.05
C ILE A 5 87.83 -20.65 78.26
N ALA A 6 88.79 -19.73 78.11
CA ALA A 6 88.62 -18.53 77.27
C ALA A 6 88.49 -18.84 75.77
N VAL A 7 88.99 -20.01 75.32
CA VAL A 7 88.93 -20.42 73.91
C VAL A 7 87.56 -21.01 73.55
N VAL A 8 86.84 -21.63 74.49
CA VAL A 8 85.50 -22.19 74.25
C VAL A 8 84.43 -21.10 74.23
N LEU A 9 84.61 -20.00 74.97
CA LEU A 9 83.68 -18.86 74.93
C LEU A 9 83.85 -17.98 73.67
N LEU A 10 85.01 -18.07 72.99
CA LEU A 10 85.28 -17.31 71.75
C LEU A 10 84.78 -17.99 70.47
N LEU A 11 84.38 -19.26 70.53
CA LEU A 11 83.88 -20.04 69.38
C LEU A 11 82.35 -20.06 69.24
N LEU A 12 81.61 -19.50 70.21
CA LEU A 12 80.13 -19.43 70.18
C LEU A 12 79.57 -18.06 69.74
N LEU A 13 80.43 -17.10 69.37
CA LEU A 13 80.03 -15.76 68.90
C LEU A 13 80.31 -15.49 67.41
N SER A 14 80.66 -16.52 66.64
CA SER A 14 80.74 -16.43 65.18
C SER A 14 79.38 -16.72 64.54
N TRP A 15 78.44 -15.79 64.68
CA TRP A 15 77.38 -15.62 63.68
C TRP A 15 77.90 -14.64 62.62
N PRO A 16 77.88 -14.99 61.33
CA PRO A 16 78.15 -14.01 60.30
C PRO A 16 76.98 -13.02 60.32
N ALA A 17 77.26 -11.78 60.74
CA ALA A 17 76.39 -10.68 60.41
C ALA A 17 76.40 -10.56 58.87
N PHE A 18 75.30 -10.96 58.25
CA PHE A 18 74.99 -10.58 56.88
C PHE A 18 75.06 -9.05 56.81
N GLY A 19 76.08 -8.52 56.15
CA GLY A 19 76.13 -7.12 55.76
C GLY A 19 75.03 -6.86 54.75
N ALA A 20 73.84 -6.48 55.23
CA ALA A 20 72.85 -5.84 54.38
C ALA A 20 73.49 -4.55 53.87
N SER A 21 73.72 -4.47 52.56
CA SER A 21 74.20 -3.28 51.87
C SER A 21 73.25 -2.12 52.16
N PHE A 22 73.64 -1.26 53.10
CA PHE A 22 72.92 -0.05 53.47
C PHE A 22 73.36 1.08 52.55
N PRO A 23 72.44 1.85 51.95
CA PRO A 23 71.00 1.84 52.19
C PRO A 23 70.22 0.77 51.39
N PRO A 24 69.17 0.15 51.97
CA PRO A 24 68.30 -0.79 51.26
C PRO A 24 67.48 -0.08 50.17
N ALA A 25 67.09 -0.83 49.12
CA ALA A 25 66.40 -0.30 47.95
C ALA A 25 65.11 0.47 48.31
N GLU A 26 64.39 0.02 49.34
CA GLU A 26 63.20 0.67 49.88
C GLU A 26 63.47 2.09 50.38
N LEU A 27 64.63 2.31 51.01
CA LEU A 27 65.05 3.61 51.53
C LEU A 27 65.44 4.57 50.39
N LEU A 28 66.06 4.04 49.33
CA LEU A 28 66.33 4.80 48.11
C LEU A 28 65.04 5.15 47.36
N GLN A 29 64.04 4.25 47.35
CA GLN A 29 62.73 4.50 46.78
C GLN A 29 61.94 5.55 47.58
N GLU A 30 61.97 5.47 48.92
CA GLU A 30 61.33 6.46 49.80
C GLU A 30 62.00 7.83 49.66
N LEU A 31 63.33 7.88 49.59
CA LEU A 31 64.08 9.11 49.33
C LEU A 31 63.74 9.66 47.93
N SER A 32 63.69 8.80 46.91
CA SER A 32 63.30 9.17 45.56
C SER A 32 61.88 9.74 45.51
N GLN A 33 60.90 9.09 46.16
CA GLN A 33 59.52 9.57 46.23
C GLN A 33 59.39 10.89 46.98
N ARG A 34 60.18 11.11 48.04
CA ARG A 34 60.19 12.39 48.75
C ARG A 34 60.84 13.51 47.94
N LEU A 35 61.94 13.22 47.23
CA LEU A 35 62.64 14.20 46.40
C LEU A 35 61.93 14.51 45.08
N SER A 36 61.14 13.58 44.55
CA SER A 36 60.34 13.75 43.33
C SER A 36 58.88 14.13 43.60
N LYS A 37 58.51 14.39 44.86
CA LYS A 37 57.17 14.83 45.21
C LYS A 37 56.91 16.18 44.52
N PRO A 38 55.91 16.28 43.63
CA PRO A 38 55.57 17.53 42.98
C PRO A 38 55.13 18.58 44.02
N ALA A 39 55.43 19.85 43.76
CA ALA A 39 54.97 20.94 44.61
C ALA A 39 53.43 20.97 44.69
N GLU A 40 52.90 21.42 45.83
CA GLU A 40 51.46 21.42 46.09
C GLU A 40 50.67 22.28 45.09
N CYS A 41 51.31 23.26 44.47
CA CYS A 41 50.72 24.15 43.48
C CYS A 41 50.64 23.57 42.06
N GLN A 42 51.22 22.40 41.77
CA GLN A 42 51.19 21.85 40.41
C GLN A 42 49.76 21.46 40.01
N PRO A 43 49.33 21.73 38.76
CA PRO A 43 50.12 22.23 37.63
C PRO A 43 50.19 23.76 37.48
N HIS A 44 49.56 24.54 38.35
CA HIS A 44 49.43 26.00 38.25
C HIS A 44 50.31 26.74 39.28
N CYS A 45 51.61 26.43 39.30
CA CYS A 45 52.56 27.04 40.25
C CYS A 45 52.93 28.48 39.94
N ALA A 46 52.52 29.03 38.80
CA ALA A 46 52.77 30.42 38.44
C ALA A 46 51.53 31.08 37.86
N THR A 47 51.32 32.35 38.19
CA THR A 47 50.22 33.16 37.69
C THR A 47 50.69 34.58 37.40
N ILE A 48 50.04 35.26 36.46
CA ILE A 48 50.28 36.66 36.15
C ILE A 48 49.12 37.44 36.76
N GLN A 49 49.38 38.21 37.82
CA GLN A 49 48.35 38.97 38.51
C GLN A 49 47.94 40.20 37.71
N HIS A 50 48.93 40.90 37.17
CA HIS A 50 48.71 42.12 36.41
C HIS A 50 49.63 42.20 35.20
N LEU A 51 49.08 42.62 34.07
CA LEU A 51 49.82 42.96 32.86
C LEU A 51 49.47 44.39 32.44
N GLU A 52 50.46 45.29 32.48
CA GLU A 52 50.35 46.64 31.92
C GLU A 52 51.09 46.69 30.57
N ILE A 53 50.40 47.12 29.52
CA ILE A 53 50.96 47.28 28.17
C ILE A 53 50.95 48.75 27.81
N LYS A 54 52.12 49.33 27.51
CA LYS A 54 52.26 50.68 26.93
C LYS A 54 52.63 50.53 25.46
N ALA A 55 51.66 50.75 24.58
CA ALA A 55 51.83 50.63 23.14
C ALA A 55 52.05 52.01 22.50
N GLY A 56 53.32 52.36 22.29
CA GLY A 56 53.74 53.61 21.64
C GLY A 56 53.97 53.46 20.13
N ALA A 57 54.33 54.58 19.48
CA ALA A 57 54.61 54.61 18.03
C ALA A 57 55.91 53.88 17.66
N GLU A 58 56.94 53.95 18.51
CA GLU A 58 58.28 53.40 18.23
C GLU A 58 58.65 52.20 19.12
N GLN A 59 58.05 52.11 20.32
CA GLN A 59 58.35 51.07 21.29
C GLN A 59 57.08 50.56 21.98
N ILE A 60 57.01 49.26 22.21
CA ILE A 60 56.04 48.62 23.09
C ILE A 60 56.77 48.17 24.36
N GLN A 61 56.17 48.48 25.51
CA GLN A 61 56.64 48.04 26.82
C GLN A 61 55.54 47.24 27.51
N MET A 62 55.91 46.11 28.12
CA MET A 62 55.01 45.30 28.94
C MET A 62 55.62 45.09 30.32
N GLN A 63 54.81 45.28 31.35
CA GLN A 63 55.16 45.00 32.73
C GLN A 63 54.23 43.93 33.27
N LEU A 64 54.80 42.82 33.72
CA LEU A 64 54.08 41.64 34.22
C LEU A 64 54.41 41.44 35.70
N GLU A 65 53.38 41.44 36.54
CA GLU A 65 53.49 41.04 37.94
C GLU A 65 53.20 39.54 38.06
N VAL A 66 54.23 38.79 38.39
CA VAL A 66 54.25 37.33 38.31
C VAL A 66 54.39 36.74 39.71
N TYR A 67 53.47 35.87 40.11
CA TYR A 67 53.51 35.20 41.41
C TYR A 67 53.76 33.71 41.17
N ALA A 68 54.85 33.18 41.72
CA ALA A 68 55.26 31.80 41.61
C ALA A 68 55.31 31.13 43.00
N GLY A 69 54.58 30.03 43.17
CA GLY A 69 54.56 29.22 44.40
C GLY A 69 55.61 28.11 44.45
N ASP A 70 56.37 27.92 43.37
CA ASP A 70 57.56 27.07 43.27
C ASP A 70 58.37 27.53 42.04
N GLN A 71 59.64 27.15 41.95
CA GLN A 71 60.48 27.45 40.78
C GLN A 71 59.83 26.92 39.49
N SER A 72 59.40 27.84 38.63
CA SER A 72 58.55 27.53 37.48
C SER A 72 58.99 28.28 36.23
N ALA A 73 58.79 27.68 35.06
CA ALA A 73 58.94 28.36 33.79
C ALA A 73 57.59 28.96 33.36
N ILE A 74 57.60 30.20 32.88
CA ILE A 74 56.38 30.95 32.53
C ILE A 74 56.44 31.35 31.06
N PRO A 75 55.37 31.12 30.27
CA PRO A 75 55.36 31.48 28.86
C PRO A 75 55.13 32.98 28.72
N LEU A 76 55.93 33.62 27.87
CA LEU A 76 55.85 35.05 27.60
C LEU A 76 54.80 35.36 26.53
N PRO A 77 54.10 36.51 26.63
CA PRO A 77 53.07 36.94 25.66
C PRO A 77 53.70 37.51 24.37
N VAL A 78 54.52 36.71 23.70
CA VAL A 78 55.30 37.09 22.52
C VAL A 78 55.12 36.07 21.40
N LYS A 79 55.16 36.52 20.14
CA LYS A 79 55.04 35.64 18.97
C LYS A 79 55.94 36.10 17.85
N GLU A 80 56.71 35.16 17.31
CA GLU A 80 57.56 35.43 16.16
C GLU A 80 56.73 35.92 14.95
N GLY A 81 57.20 36.97 14.29
CA GLY A 81 56.48 37.63 13.18
C GLY A 81 55.39 38.62 13.60
N GLN A 82 55.04 38.72 14.89
CA GLN A 82 54.12 39.74 15.42
C GLN A 82 54.92 40.83 16.16
N TRP A 83 55.14 40.63 17.47
CA TRP A 83 55.97 41.50 18.30
C TRP A 83 56.98 40.65 19.08
N TRP A 84 58.24 41.09 19.07
CA TRP A 84 59.35 40.42 19.71
C TRP A 84 60.14 41.43 20.57
N PRO A 85 60.30 41.21 21.89
CA PRO A 85 61.05 42.11 22.74
C PRO A 85 62.55 42.05 22.45
N ALA A 86 63.19 43.21 22.51
CA ALA A 86 64.62 43.41 22.39
C ALA A 86 65.32 43.34 23.76
N GLU A 87 64.65 43.76 24.83
CA GLU A 87 65.14 43.69 26.21
C GLU A 87 64.17 42.92 27.11
N TYR A 88 64.74 42.17 28.06
CA TYR A 88 64.06 41.38 29.07
C TYR A 88 64.67 41.74 30.44
N ARG A 89 63.86 42.12 31.42
CA ARG A 89 64.33 42.37 32.79
C ARG A 89 63.47 41.64 33.81
N LEU A 90 64.08 40.84 34.67
CA LEU A 90 63.41 40.17 35.77
C LEU A 90 63.93 40.75 37.09
N ASP A 91 63.08 41.43 37.85
CA ASP A 91 63.45 42.15 39.09
C ASP A 91 64.65 43.10 38.93
N GLY A 92 64.79 43.68 37.73
CA GLY A 92 65.90 44.56 37.36
C GLY A 92 67.14 43.86 36.80
N ASP A 93 67.22 42.51 36.82
CA ASP A 93 68.29 41.76 36.14
C ASP A 93 68.03 41.69 34.64
N SER A 94 69.00 42.15 33.84
CA SER A 94 68.91 42.23 32.38
C SER A 94 69.30 40.94 31.64
N ASN A 95 69.70 39.87 32.35
CA ASN A 95 70.05 38.58 31.74
C ASN A 95 69.27 37.39 32.36
N PRO A 96 67.92 37.40 32.32
CA PRO A 96 67.14 36.27 32.83
C PRO A 96 67.34 34.99 32.00
N VAL A 97 67.11 33.84 32.64
CA VAL A 97 67.19 32.54 31.95
C VAL A 97 65.95 32.35 31.08
N LEU A 98 66.17 32.32 29.77
CA LEU A 98 65.14 32.15 28.75
C LEU A 98 65.30 30.80 28.03
N MET A 99 64.19 30.17 27.68
CA MET A 99 64.15 28.94 26.89
C MET A 99 63.07 29.06 25.82
N ARG A 100 63.35 28.59 24.61
CA ARG A 100 62.33 28.45 23.57
C ARG A 100 61.97 26.97 23.43
N ASP A 101 60.68 26.65 23.43
CA ASP A 101 60.23 25.27 23.22
C ASP A 101 60.14 24.90 21.73
N SER A 102 59.75 23.65 21.45
CA SER A 102 59.58 23.15 20.08
C SER A 102 58.43 23.81 19.29
N GLN A 103 57.51 24.49 19.97
CA GLN A 103 56.40 25.24 19.37
C GLN A 103 56.76 26.72 19.13
N GLY A 104 57.96 27.14 19.53
CA GLY A 104 58.45 28.51 19.38
C GLY A 104 58.02 29.47 20.49
N ILE A 105 57.39 28.98 21.55
CA ILE A 105 56.99 29.80 22.70
C ILE A 105 58.23 30.11 23.52
N LEU A 106 58.37 31.37 23.92
CA LEU A 106 59.45 31.83 24.78
C LEU A 106 59.03 31.70 26.24
N TRP A 107 59.85 31.03 27.04
CA TRP A 107 59.66 30.77 28.45
C TRP A 107 60.73 31.48 29.26
N ILE A 108 60.36 32.01 30.41
CA ILE A 108 61.29 32.59 31.40
C ILE A 108 61.26 31.78 32.68
N LEU A 109 62.43 31.52 33.28
CA LEU A 109 62.53 30.85 34.57
C LEU A 109 62.34 31.87 35.70
N VAL A 110 61.42 31.56 36.61
CA VAL A 110 61.09 32.40 37.76
C VAL A 110 61.20 31.54 39.04
N SER A 111 61.85 32.08 40.07
CA SER A 111 61.95 31.43 41.39
C SER A 111 60.63 31.52 42.17
N GLU A 112 60.53 30.81 43.29
CA GLU A 112 59.42 31.00 44.22
C GLU A 112 59.40 32.45 44.75
N GLY A 113 58.25 33.12 44.68
CA GLY A 113 58.08 34.51 45.12
C GLY A 113 57.24 35.39 44.19
N GLN A 114 57.30 36.69 44.43
CA GLN A 114 56.69 37.71 43.58
C GLN A 114 57.77 38.38 42.76
N HIS A 115 57.54 38.50 41.46
CA HIS A 115 58.52 38.96 40.49
C HIS A 115 57.90 40.00 39.57
N LEU A 116 58.70 41.00 39.19
CA LEU A 116 58.35 41.98 38.16
C LEU A 116 59.16 41.69 36.90
N LEU A 117 58.45 41.32 35.84
CA LEU A 117 59.04 41.11 34.52
C LEU A 117 58.72 42.28 33.61
N GLU A 118 59.76 42.90 33.05
CA GLU A 118 59.65 43.98 32.08
C GLU A 118 60.16 43.50 30.73
N LEU A 119 59.31 43.64 29.71
CA LEU A 119 59.63 43.34 28.32
C LEU A 119 59.57 44.63 27.53
N SER A 120 60.59 44.91 26.72
CA SER A 120 60.55 46.07 25.84
C SER A 120 61.13 45.77 24.47
N GLY A 121 60.53 46.33 23.42
CA GLY A 121 60.97 46.10 22.05
C GLY A 121 60.36 47.11 21.08
N PRO A 122 60.92 47.20 19.86
CA PRO A 122 60.41 48.13 18.85
C PRO A 122 58.95 47.79 18.50
N THR A 123 58.15 48.81 18.24
CA THR A 123 56.82 48.64 17.66
C THR A 123 56.98 48.11 16.23
N SER A 124 56.20 47.08 15.88
CA SER A 124 56.26 46.48 14.55
C SER A 124 55.69 47.41 13.46
N VAL A 125 56.17 47.27 12.22
CA VAL A 125 55.75 48.09 11.07
C VAL A 125 54.30 47.80 10.65
N ARG A 126 53.73 46.69 11.13
CA ARG A 126 52.38 46.21 10.76
C ARG A 126 51.28 47.15 11.25
N SER A 127 50.16 47.17 10.53
CA SER A 127 48.95 47.89 10.91
C SER A 127 48.14 47.19 12.01
N GLN A 128 48.38 45.89 12.22
CA GLN A 128 47.76 45.07 13.25
C GLN A 128 48.80 44.17 13.93
N LEU A 129 48.68 44.00 15.25
CA LEU A 129 49.48 43.11 16.07
C LEU A 129 48.61 42.17 16.88
N ASP A 130 48.91 40.88 16.75
CA ASP A 130 48.26 39.82 17.49
C ASP A 130 49.19 39.34 18.62
N LEU A 131 48.86 39.69 19.86
CA LEU A 131 49.61 39.30 21.04
C LEU A 131 48.94 38.10 21.72
N PRO A 132 49.54 36.90 21.69
CA PRO A 132 48.99 35.77 22.43
C PRO A 132 49.18 35.97 23.94
N LEU A 133 48.27 35.41 24.73
CA LEU A 133 48.37 35.35 26.19
C LEU A 133 48.34 33.88 26.63
N PRO A 134 49.45 33.12 26.49
CA PRO A 134 49.48 31.69 26.79
C PRO A 134 49.19 31.37 28.25
N LEU A 135 49.60 32.27 29.16
CA LEU A 135 49.16 32.31 30.55
C LEU A 135 48.34 33.58 30.73
N SER A 136 47.01 33.43 30.86
CA SER A 136 46.11 34.57 30.96
C SER A 136 46.32 35.34 32.28
N PRO A 137 46.58 36.66 32.24
CA PRO A 137 46.69 37.46 33.44
C PRO A 137 45.32 37.73 34.07
N ALA A 138 45.28 37.92 35.38
CA ALA A 138 44.02 38.20 36.08
C ALA A 138 43.43 39.57 35.73
N ARG A 139 44.27 40.57 35.43
CA ARG A 139 43.86 41.91 34.96
C ARG A 139 44.83 42.47 33.94
N ILE A 140 44.30 43.08 32.89
CA ILE A 140 45.09 43.82 31.91
C ILE A 140 44.75 45.30 31.93
N LYS A 141 45.78 46.13 31.82
CA LYS A 141 45.63 47.55 31.52
C LYS A 141 46.46 47.90 30.29
N VAL A 142 45.81 48.41 29.25
CA VAL A 142 46.50 48.85 28.04
C VAL A 142 46.43 50.35 27.92
N ILE A 143 47.60 50.99 27.87
CA ILE A 143 47.78 52.42 27.64
C ILE A 143 48.28 52.58 26.20
N SER A 144 47.44 53.17 25.36
CA SER A 144 47.70 53.29 23.93
C SER A 144 47.18 54.61 23.38
N GLU A 145 48.07 55.37 22.75
CA GLU A 145 47.71 56.60 22.02
C GLU A 145 47.40 56.28 20.55
N GLU A 146 48.13 55.35 19.92
CA GLU A 146 48.11 55.09 18.47
C GLU A 146 47.42 53.77 18.06
N TRP A 147 47.04 52.91 19.01
CA TRP A 147 46.42 51.60 18.76
C TRP A 147 45.03 51.48 19.40
N VAL A 148 44.09 50.85 18.70
CA VAL A 148 42.81 50.34 19.21
C VAL A 148 43.03 48.91 19.67
N VAL A 149 42.53 48.55 20.85
CA VAL A 149 42.77 47.23 21.46
C VAL A 149 41.45 46.46 21.49
N ASN A 150 41.44 45.27 20.89
CA ASN A 150 40.35 44.31 20.93
C ASN A 150 40.78 43.06 21.72
N GLY A 151 39.81 42.32 22.26
CA GLY A 151 40.06 41.11 23.07
C GLY A 151 40.05 41.34 24.59
N LEU A 152 39.43 42.44 25.05
CA LEU A 152 39.17 42.74 26.46
C LEU A 152 37.64 42.73 26.71
N ASP A 153 37.20 42.11 27.80
CA ASP A 153 35.81 42.20 28.25
C ASP A 153 35.50 43.54 28.96
N GLU A 154 34.23 43.79 29.30
CA GLU A 154 33.80 45.01 30.00
C GLU A 154 34.44 45.19 31.40
N ASN A 155 35.03 44.12 31.97
CA ASN A 155 35.66 44.09 33.29
C ASN A 155 37.20 44.11 33.24
N GLY A 156 37.82 44.20 32.06
CA GLY A 156 39.27 44.20 31.88
C GLY A 156 39.94 42.82 32.03
N VAL A 157 39.16 41.74 31.90
CA VAL A 157 39.66 40.36 31.79
C VAL A 157 39.93 40.08 30.31
N PRO A 158 41.11 39.55 29.97
CA PRO A 158 41.47 39.31 28.58
C PRO A 158 40.95 37.97 28.05
N GLU A 159 40.70 37.93 26.74
CA GLU A 159 40.64 36.67 26.00
C GLU A 159 42.05 36.04 25.88
N GLN A 160 42.18 34.86 25.25
CA GLN A 160 43.48 34.21 25.06
C GLN A 160 44.45 34.97 24.12
N GLN A 161 43.98 36.04 23.47
CA GLN A 161 44.74 36.86 22.53
C GLN A 161 44.25 38.30 22.56
N LEU A 162 45.19 39.25 22.54
CA LEU A 162 44.90 40.67 22.33
C LEU A 162 45.23 41.07 20.90
N GLN A 163 44.38 41.89 20.30
CA GLN A 163 44.59 42.44 18.97
C GLN A 163 44.74 43.96 19.07
N LEU A 164 45.91 44.48 18.68
CA LEU A 164 46.15 45.92 18.57
C LEU A 164 46.07 46.33 17.10
N ILE A 165 45.20 47.29 16.77
CA ILE A 165 45.01 47.83 15.42
C ILE A 165 45.39 49.32 15.41
N ARG A 166 46.22 49.75 14.46
CA ARG A 166 46.70 51.14 14.39
C ARG A 166 45.56 52.10 14.03
N LYS A 167 45.37 53.18 14.81
CA LYS A 167 44.28 54.17 14.65
C LYS A 167 44.33 54.92 13.30
N LYS A 168 45.49 55.04 12.66
CA LYS A 168 45.73 55.95 11.53
C LYS A 168 45.34 55.43 10.14
N GLN A 169 44.46 54.42 10.03
CA GLN A 169 44.02 53.89 8.72
C GLN A 169 42.49 53.67 8.59
N VAL A 170 41.68 54.44 9.33
CA VAL A 170 40.21 54.45 9.11
C VAL A 170 39.80 55.43 7.99
N GLU A 171 40.69 56.28 7.48
CA GLU A 171 40.44 57.07 6.27
C GLU A 171 41.25 56.55 5.08
N ALA A 172 40.53 56.27 3.99
CA ALA A 172 40.95 55.45 2.88
C ALA A 172 42.10 56.03 2.02
N GLY A 173 42.94 55.11 1.50
CA GLY A 173 43.46 55.21 0.14
C GLY A 173 44.98 55.30 -0.04
N SER A 174 45.50 54.32 -0.79
CA SER A 174 46.77 54.33 -1.53
C SER A 174 48.09 54.21 -0.75
N GLY A 175 48.42 52.96 -0.41
CA GLY A 175 49.78 52.46 -0.41
C GLY A 175 49.72 51.02 -0.90
N GLU A 176 50.37 50.70 -2.02
CA GLU A 176 50.50 49.33 -2.52
C GLU A 176 51.29 48.48 -1.49
N SER A 177 50.58 47.90 -0.54
CA SER A 177 50.99 46.68 0.12
C SER A 177 50.02 45.59 -0.34
N LEU A 178 50.51 44.64 -1.14
CA LEU A 178 49.83 43.36 -1.36
C LEU A 178 49.89 42.54 -0.07
N GLU A 179 49.23 43.03 0.99
CA GLU A 179 48.94 42.24 2.18
C GLU A 179 47.64 41.48 1.94
N PRO A 180 47.57 40.16 2.22
CA PRO A 180 46.31 39.45 2.20
C PRO A 180 45.41 40.01 3.30
N GLY A 181 44.48 40.91 2.94
CA GLY A 181 43.44 41.37 3.85
C GLY A 181 42.60 40.19 4.33
N VAL A 182 42.21 40.20 5.61
CA VAL A 182 41.30 39.19 6.16
C VAL A 182 39.96 39.30 5.43
N LEU A 183 39.55 38.22 4.75
CA LEU A 183 38.26 38.16 4.08
C LEU A 183 37.13 38.38 5.09
N PRO A 184 36.07 39.14 4.75
CA PRO A 184 34.91 39.25 5.62
C PRO A 184 34.33 37.87 5.89
N PRO A 185 33.81 37.62 7.11
CA PRO A 185 33.26 36.33 7.45
C PRO A 185 32.03 36.02 6.59
N LEU A 186 32.00 34.81 6.03
CA LEU A 186 30.87 34.30 5.25
C LEU A 186 30.40 33.00 5.89
N LEU A 187 29.15 32.96 6.33
CA LEU A 187 28.51 31.80 6.93
C LEU A 187 27.39 31.26 6.02
N GLU A 188 27.29 29.95 5.95
CA GLU A 188 26.16 29.23 5.38
C GLU A 188 25.23 28.79 6.50
N VAL A 189 23.96 29.17 6.43
CA VAL A 189 22.92 28.78 7.37
C VAL A 189 21.97 27.83 6.66
N THR A 190 22.01 26.56 7.05
CA THR A 190 21.06 25.54 6.57
C THR A 190 19.99 25.31 7.63
N ARG A 191 18.73 25.52 7.28
CA ARG A 191 17.56 25.20 8.11
C ARG A 191 16.83 24.00 7.56
N ILE A 192 16.60 23.00 8.39
CA ILE A 192 15.79 21.82 8.08
C ILE A 192 14.53 21.87 8.93
N LEU A 193 13.39 22.10 8.29
CA LEU A 193 12.10 22.16 8.96
C LEU A 193 11.47 20.76 8.94
N HIS A 194 11.29 20.18 10.12
CA HIS A 194 10.71 18.86 10.30
C HIS A 194 9.23 19.00 10.69
N PHE A 195 8.34 18.55 9.81
CA PHE A 195 6.90 18.53 10.04
C PHE A 195 6.44 17.10 10.31
N GLY A 196 6.50 16.70 11.57
CA GLY A 196 6.05 15.40 12.06
C GLY A 196 4.85 15.52 12.99
N ILE A 197 4.80 14.64 14.00
CA ILE A 197 3.84 14.79 15.12
C ILE A 197 4.20 16.01 15.96
N GLU A 198 5.51 16.21 16.18
CA GLU A 198 6.09 17.42 16.75
C GLU A 198 6.83 18.16 15.64
N TRP A 199 6.75 19.49 15.65
CA TRP A 199 7.43 20.33 14.67
C TRP A 199 8.72 20.88 15.26
N SER A 200 9.82 20.73 14.53
CA SER A 200 11.14 21.20 14.93
C SER A 200 11.89 21.79 13.75
N VAL A 201 12.90 22.60 14.06
CA VAL A 201 13.81 23.19 13.08
C VAL A 201 15.22 22.88 13.53
N ASP A 202 15.98 22.19 12.67
CA ASP A 202 17.41 21.98 12.87
C ASP A 202 18.17 23.02 12.05
N THR A 203 18.98 23.84 12.72
CA THR A 203 19.77 24.90 12.08
C THR A 203 21.24 24.56 12.19
N HIS A 204 21.88 24.42 11.03
CA HIS A 204 23.32 24.21 10.89
C HIS A 204 23.98 25.45 10.31
N ILE A 205 24.93 26.00 11.05
CA ILE A 205 25.69 27.18 10.65
C ILE A 205 27.12 26.75 10.40
N ARG A 206 27.60 26.97 9.18
CA ARG A 206 28.95 26.59 8.75
C ARG A 206 29.70 27.79 8.19
N ARG A 207 30.91 28.03 8.65
CA ARG A 207 31.80 29.06 8.13
C ARG A 207 32.39 28.60 6.80
N ILE A 208 32.16 29.39 5.75
CA ILE A 208 32.77 29.19 4.42
C ILE A 208 34.10 29.96 4.32
N SER A 209 34.17 31.15 4.93
CA SER A 209 35.40 31.94 4.98
C SER A 209 36.50 31.28 5.84
N PRO A 210 37.79 31.58 5.63
CA PRO A 210 38.86 31.07 6.49
C PRO A 210 38.64 31.40 7.99
N PRO A 211 39.05 30.51 8.91
CA PRO A 211 39.10 30.83 10.34
C PRO A 211 40.16 31.89 10.64
N GLY A 212 40.02 32.60 11.76
CA GLY A 212 41.00 33.61 12.18
C GLY A 212 40.42 34.86 12.85
N SER A 213 39.12 35.10 12.71
CA SER A 213 38.40 36.18 13.41
C SER A 213 37.09 35.66 14.01
N PRO A 214 36.69 36.11 15.22
CA PRO A 214 35.40 35.79 15.78
C PRO A 214 34.28 36.45 14.96
N VAL A 215 33.12 35.80 14.90
CA VAL A 215 31.95 36.29 14.16
C VAL A 215 30.79 36.48 15.12
N THR A 216 30.21 37.68 15.10
CA THR A 216 29.01 38.01 15.88
C THR A 216 27.94 38.58 14.94
N LEU A 217 26.74 38.00 14.95
CA LEU A 217 25.59 38.45 14.15
C LEU A 217 24.26 38.05 14.79
N ASN A 218 23.19 38.73 14.39
CA ASN A 218 21.83 38.39 14.82
C ASN A 218 21.16 37.57 13.73
N LEU A 219 20.77 36.34 14.05
CA LEU A 219 20.04 35.45 13.14
C LEU A 219 18.55 35.48 13.51
N ALA A 220 17.71 36.02 12.63
CA ALA A 220 16.27 36.10 12.84
C ALA A 220 15.64 34.70 12.91
N LEU A 221 14.85 34.41 13.94
CA LEU A 221 14.12 33.14 14.08
C LEU A 221 12.77 33.21 13.37
N LEU A 222 12.21 32.05 13.00
CA LEU A 222 10.89 31.96 12.40
C LEU A 222 9.80 32.36 13.41
N PRO A 223 8.64 32.87 12.97
CA PRO A 223 7.52 33.17 13.86
C PRO A 223 7.08 31.93 14.66
N GLY A 224 7.12 32.04 15.99
CA GLY A 224 6.75 30.92 16.88
C GLY A 224 7.82 29.83 17.04
N GLU A 225 9.04 30.08 16.56
CA GLU A 225 10.23 29.26 16.82
C GLU A 225 10.84 29.57 18.20
N ALA A 226 11.18 28.51 18.95
CA ALA A 226 11.81 28.58 20.25
C ALA A 226 13.02 27.63 20.31
N VAL A 227 14.22 28.19 20.50
CA VAL A 227 15.48 27.42 20.61
C VAL A 227 15.46 26.55 21.85
N ILE A 228 15.72 25.25 21.70
CA ILE A 228 15.74 24.28 22.80
C ILE A 228 17.16 23.88 23.22
N THR A 229 18.17 24.17 22.39
CA THR A 229 19.58 23.93 22.71
C THR A 229 20.07 24.91 23.79
N SER A 230 20.72 24.38 24.84
CA SER A 230 21.24 25.18 25.95
C SER A 230 22.46 26.03 25.58
N GLY A 231 22.64 27.17 26.24
CA GLY A 231 23.84 28.02 26.09
C GLY A 231 23.76 29.04 24.95
N LEU A 232 22.58 29.25 24.39
CA LEU A 232 22.31 30.19 23.30
C LEU A 232 21.41 31.32 23.80
N GLU A 233 21.80 32.57 23.52
CA GLU A 233 21.07 33.77 23.92
C GLU A 233 20.12 34.21 22.79
N VAL A 234 18.82 34.22 23.08
CA VAL A 234 17.78 34.71 22.17
C VAL A 234 17.24 36.01 22.72
N ASP A 235 17.25 37.05 21.89
CA ASP A 235 16.69 38.36 22.21
C ASP A 235 15.72 38.80 21.10
N SER A 236 14.51 39.19 21.50
CA SER A 236 13.52 39.82 20.62
C SER A 236 13.28 39.09 19.29
N GLY A 237 13.25 37.75 19.31
CA GLY A 237 13.01 36.91 18.12
C GLY A 237 14.23 36.70 17.22
N SER A 238 15.43 37.10 17.66
CA SER A 238 16.70 36.82 16.99
C SER A 238 17.65 36.08 17.93
N LEU A 239 18.40 35.13 17.38
CA LEU A 239 19.50 34.47 18.06
C LEU A 239 20.77 35.34 17.95
N GLN A 240 21.39 35.67 19.07
CA GLN A 240 22.73 36.28 19.07
C GLN A 240 23.78 35.19 18.77
N LEU A 241 24.12 35.04 17.50
CA LEU A 241 25.15 34.10 17.07
C LEU A 241 26.53 34.65 17.43
N ARG A 242 27.28 33.90 18.25
CA ARG A 242 28.70 34.14 18.54
C ARG A 242 29.50 32.91 18.13
N LEU A 243 30.39 33.06 17.16
CA LEU A 243 31.25 32.00 16.64
C LEU A 243 32.73 32.38 16.86
N PRO A 244 33.45 31.72 17.78
CA PRO A 244 34.87 31.96 18.06
C PRO A 244 35.77 31.84 16.82
N ALA A 245 36.95 32.47 16.84
CA ALA A 245 37.86 32.57 15.69
C ALA A 245 38.24 31.23 15.05
N ASN A 246 38.40 30.18 15.87
CA ASN A 246 38.78 28.83 15.45
C ASN A 246 37.59 27.87 15.28
N GLN A 247 36.36 28.33 15.50
CA GLN A 247 35.17 27.51 15.34
C GLN A 247 34.55 27.72 13.95
N SER A 248 34.38 26.62 13.21
CA SER A 248 33.82 26.62 11.85
C SER A 248 32.34 26.23 11.81
N GLU A 249 31.79 25.62 12.86
CA GLU A 249 30.43 25.09 12.86
C GLU A 249 29.70 25.35 14.18
N LEU A 250 28.41 25.63 14.09
CA LEU A 250 27.46 25.66 15.20
C LEU A 250 26.16 24.99 14.74
N THR A 251 25.58 24.13 15.57
CA THR A 251 24.27 23.52 15.31
C THR A 251 23.38 23.70 16.51
N PHE A 252 22.10 23.98 16.27
CA PHE A 252 21.08 24.01 17.30
C PHE A 252 19.73 23.54 16.76
N THR A 253 18.89 23.09 17.69
CA THR A 253 17.52 22.68 17.39
C THR A 253 16.56 23.65 18.06
N SER A 254 15.46 23.91 17.37
CA SER A 254 14.33 24.70 17.85
C SER A 254 13.04 23.91 17.74
N LYS A 255 12.08 24.22 18.60
CA LYS A 255 10.68 23.81 18.45
C LYS A 255 9.90 24.93 17.78
N ILE A 256 9.04 24.61 16.82
CA ILE A 256 8.15 25.60 16.19
C ILE A 256 6.68 25.24 16.45
N THR A 257 5.86 26.25 16.68
CA THR A 257 4.42 26.04 16.91
C THR A 257 3.73 25.71 15.57
N PRO A 258 2.87 24.68 15.50
CA PRO A 258 2.14 24.36 14.26
C PRO A 258 1.24 25.52 13.81
N VAL A 259 1.39 25.91 12.54
CA VAL A 259 0.65 26.99 11.88
C VAL A 259 0.24 26.55 10.47
N GLU A 260 -0.79 27.17 9.90
CA GLU A 260 -1.26 26.83 8.54
C GLU A 260 -0.36 27.40 7.44
N GLN A 261 0.47 28.39 7.76
CA GLN A 261 1.33 29.07 6.80
C GLN A 261 2.64 29.50 7.46
N ILE A 262 3.77 29.23 6.79
CA ILE A 262 5.10 29.72 7.16
C ILE A 262 5.68 30.47 5.96
N ILE A 263 6.15 31.69 6.21
CA ILE A 263 6.90 32.47 5.22
C ILE A 263 8.38 32.35 5.59
N LEU A 264 9.18 31.77 4.70
CA LEU A 264 10.63 31.73 4.79
C LEU A 264 11.19 32.93 4.04
N SER A 265 11.86 33.84 4.72
CA SER A 265 12.45 35.05 4.12
C SER A 265 13.96 35.06 4.35
N ALA A 266 14.74 35.29 3.30
CA ALA A 266 16.19 35.32 3.36
C ALA A 266 16.71 36.64 3.94
N SER A 267 17.73 36.56 4.80
CA SER A 267 18.37 37.72 5.41
C SER A 267 19.03 38.65 4.40
N ASP A 268 18.96 39.96 4.66
CA ASP A 268 19.69 40.99 3.90
C ASP A 268 21.19 41.10 4.28
N ASP A 269 21.64 40.33 5.28
CA ASP A 269 23.04 40.32 5.70
C ASP A 269 23.92 39.61 4.66
N LYS A 270 24.77 40.37 3.98
CA LYS A 270 25.71 39.88 2.96
C LYS A 270 26.75 38.87 3.48
N ARG A 271 26.84 38.69 4.80
CA ARG A 271 27.69 37.69 5.45
C ARG A 271 27.02 36.32 5.55
N LEU A 272 25.74 36.21 5.18
CA LEU A 272 24.97 34.97 5.25
C LEU A 272 24.63 34.46 3.84
N SER A 273 24.73 33.15 3.68
CA SER A 273 24.15 32.39 2.58
C SER A 273 23.17 31.40 3.20
N GLU A 274 21.91 31.40 2.77
CA GLU A 274 20.89 30.54 3.36
C GLU A 274 20.59 29.33 2.48
N LYS A 275 20.19 28.24 3.13
CA LYS A 275 19.65 27.05 2.51
C LYS A 275 18.48 26.55 3.35
N TRP A 276 17.33 26.34 2.72
CA TRP A 276 16.15 25.85 3.41
C TRP A 276 15.79 24.48 2.90
N GLN A 277 15.49 23.58 3.82
CA GLN A 277 15.09 22.21 3.54
C GLN A 277 13.85 21.88 4.35
N LEU A 278 12.97 21.07 3.77
CA LEU A 278 11.66 20.80 4.35
C LEU A 278 11.40 19.30 4.32
N ASP A 279 11.37 18.71 5.51
CA ASP A 279 11.16 17.30 5.77
C ASP A 279 9.72 17.08 6.28
N VAL A 280 8.90 16.43 5.46
CA VAL A 280 7.44 16.37 5.65
C VAL A 280 7.00 14.95 5.94
N GLY A 281 6.47 14.73 7.13
CA GLY A 281 5.83 13.48 7.50
C GLY A 281 4.50 13.26 6.74
N PRO A 282 4.05 11.99 6.58
CA PRO A 282 2.87 11.62 5.79
C PRO A 282 1.53 12.11 6.37
N VAL A 283 1.54 12.71 7.56
CA VAL A 283 0.37 13.28 8.21
C VAL A 283 0.07 14.71 7.75
N TRP A 284 0.98 15.35 7.01
CA TRP A 284 0.84 16.71 6.49
C TRP A 284 0.90 16.72 4.96
N HIS A 285 0.26 17.73 4.39
CA HIS A 285 0.32 18.07 2.97
C HIS A 285 0.81 19.51 2.85
N ILE A 286 1.74 19.75 1.93
CA ILE A 286 2.41 21.03 1.77
C ILE A 286 2.33 21.46 0.31
N ASP A 287 1.91 22.71 0.13
CA ASP A 287 1.98 23.45 -1.11
C ASP A 287 2.90 24.65 -0.89
N PHE A 288 3.79 24.93 -1.85
CA PHE A 288 4.71 26.05 -1.76
C PHE A 288 4.61 26.95 -2.99
N GLU A 289 4.70 28.26 -2.75
CA GLU A 289 4.64 29.32 -3.76
C GLU A 289 5.86 30.25 -3.63
N GLY A 290 6.28 30.85 -4.74
CA GLY A 290 7.47 31.72 -4.79
C GLY A 290 8.64 31.05 -5.50
N LEU A 291 9.76 30.88 -4.81
CA LEU A 291 10.99 30.37 -5.42
C LEU A 291 10.87 28.89 -5.84
N PRO A 292 11.37 28.54 -7.04
CA PRO A 292 11.44 27.14 -7.46
C PRO A 292 12.47 26.38 -6.60
N VAL A 293 12.16 25.13 -6.28
CA VAL A 293 13.07 24.24 -5.58
C VAL A 293 14.27 23.89 -6.47
N ILE A 294 15.47 23.86 -5.89
CA ILE A 294 16.68 23.46 -6.60
C ILE A 294 16.86 21.94 -6.59
N HIS A 295 16.44 21.27 -5.50
CA HIS A 295 16.44 19.81 -5.35
C HIS A 295 15.14 19.35 -4.70
N HIS A 296 14.65 18.18 -5.12
CA HIS A 296 13.41 17.58 -4.61
C HIS A 296 13.65 16.40 -3.67
N GLN A 297 14.82 15.76 -3.75
CA GLN A 297 15.13 14.54 -3.04
C GLN A 297 16.53 14.60 -2.44
N ASP A 298 16.72 13.91 -1.32
CA ASP A 298 18.03 13.67 -0.73
C ASP A 298 18.78 12.54 -1.46
N SER A 299 19.98 12.19 -1.00
CA SER A 299 20.78 11.09 -1.55
C SER A 299 20.16 9.70 -1.37
N SER A 300 19.18 9.54 -0.48
CA SER A 300 18.46 8.29 -0.22
C SER A 300 17.18 8.15 -1.06
N GLY A 301 16.81 9.20 -1.80
CA GLY A 301 15.57 9.28 -2.58
C GLY A 301 14.36 9.74 -1.78
N ALA A 302 14.54 10.15 -0.52
CA ALA A 302 13.49 10.73 0.30
C ALA A 302 13.14 12.15 -0.18
N TRP A 303 11.86 12.51 -0.11
CA TRP A 303 11.39 13.84 -0.51
C TRP A 303 11.91 14.90 0.48
N LEU A 304 12.77 15.79 -0.01
CA LEU A 304 13.43 16.84 0.78
C LEU A 304 13.61 18.08 -0.11
N PRO A 305 12.53 18.81 -0.44
CA PRO A 305 12.60 20.04 -1.21
C PRO A 305 13.58 21.03 -0.57
N THR A 306 14.46 21.56 -1.41
CA THR A 306 15.56 22.42 -0.99
C THR A 306 15.54 23.72 -1.78
N TRP A 307 15.76 24.85 -1.10
CA TRP A 307 15.92 26.19 -1.67
C TRP A 307 17.27 26.79 -1.26
N ALA A 308 17.80 27.65 -2.13
CA ALA A 308 18.99 28.48 -1.88
C ALA A 308 18.66 29.92 -2.31
N PRO A 309 17.97 30.69 -1.45
CA PRO A 309 17.47 32.01 -1.78
C PRO A 309 18.56 33.07 -1.82
N TRP A 310 18.36 34.11 -2.62
CA TRP A 310 19.10 35.37 -2.55
C TRP A 310 18.52 36.29 -1.46
N PRO A 311 19.30 37.25 -0.94
CA PRO A 311 18.81 38.25 0.02
C PRO A 311 17.50 38.91 -0.44
N GLY A 312 16.49 38.93 0.44
CA GLY A 312 15.16 39.48 0.18
C GLY A 312 14.20 38.57 -0.58
N GLU A 313 14.61 37.36 -1.00
CA GLU A 313 13.69 36.38 -1.59
C GLU A 313 12.91 35.61 -0.52
N GLU A 314 11.70 35.18 -0.88
CA GLU A 314 10.77 34.51 0.04
C GLU A 314 10.15 33.25 -0.57
N VAL A 315 9.86 32.27 0.29
CA VAL A 315 9.07 31.07 -0.02
C VAL A 315 7.88 31.01 0.93
N ASN A 316 6.69 30.94 0.35
CA ASN A 316 5.47 30.73 1.11
C ASN A 316 5.16 29.24 1.20
N VAL A 317 5.06 28.70 2.41
CA VAL A 317 4.79 27.30 2.69
C VAL A 317 3.41 27.18 3.32
N ASN A 318 2.44 26.68 2.55
CA ASN A 318 1.08 26.39 3.02
C ASN A 318 1.02 24.94 3.53
N ILE A 319 0.58 24.77 4.76
CA ILE A 319 0.62 23.49 5.47
C ILE A 319 -0.79 23.09 5.87
N SER A 320 -1.25 21.93 5.41
CA SER A 320 -2.57 21.41 5.70
C SER A 320 -2.53 19.96 6.16
N ARG A 321 -3.50 19.57 6.98
CA ARG A 321 -3.69 18.16 7.33
C ARG A 321 -4.66 17.53 6.33
N PRO A 322 -4.31 16.40 5.68
CA PRO A 322 -5.22 15.72 4.77
C PRO A 322 -6.53 15.36 5.47
N ILE A 323 -7.66 15.72 4.84
CA ILE A 323 -8.99 15.43 5.38
C ILE A 323 -9.26 13.93 5.21
N ALA A 324 -9.68 13.27 6.29
CA ALA A 324 -10.05 11.86 6.24
C ALA A 324 -11.30 11.66 5.37
N LYS A 325 -11.15 10.99 4.22
CA LYS A 325 -12.29 10.55 3.42
C LYS A 325 -12.88 9.29 4.05
N LYS A 326 -14.20 9.29 4.27
CA LYS A 326 -14.92 8.16 4.86
C LYS A 326 -14.87 6.95 3.92
N GLY A 327 -13.93 6.04 4.16
CA GLY A 327 -13.84 4.75 3.47
C GLY A 327 -14.81 3.73 4.04
N ASN A 328 -15.16 2.71 3.26
CA ASN A 328 -15.96 1.60 3.74
C ASN A 328 -15.12 0.75 4.71
N LEU A 329 -15.60 0.62 5.94
CA LEU A 329 -14.95 -0.19 6.99
C LEU A 329 -15.35 -1.67 6.90
N LEU A 330 -16.36 -1.99 6.08
CA LEU A 330 -16.91 -3.32 5.86
C LEU A 330 -17.31 -3.46 4.39
N THR A 331 -16.95 -4.58 3.79
CA THR A 331 -17.33 -4.96 2.42
C THR A 331 -17.88 -6.38 2.41
N ILE A 332 -18.95 -6.62 1.64
CA ILE A 332 -19.46 -7.97 1.38
C ILE A 332 -18.89 -8.45 0.04
N ASP A 333 -17.96 -9.41 0.11
CA ASP A 333 -17.22 -9.94 -1.05
C ASP A 333 -18.07 -10.95 -1.86
N LYS A 334 -19.07 -11.57 -1.22
CA LYS A 334 -19.97 -12.54 -1.84
C LYS A 334 -21.25 -12.67 -1.03
N SER A 335 -22.40 -12.76 -1.69
CA SER A 335 -23.66 -13.10 -1.03
C SER A 335 -24.47 -14.11 -1.85
N MET A 336 -25.13 -15.03 -1.16
CA MET A 336 -25.95 -16.09 -1.75
C MET A 336 -27.23 -16.25 -0.94
N LEU A 337 -28.36 -15.98 -1.59
CA LEU A 337 -29.71 -16.17 -1.07
C LEU A 337 -30.28 -17.47 -1.63
N GLU A 338 -30.41 -18.50 -0.80
CA GLU A 338 -31.08 -19.75 -1.14
C GLU A 338 -32.50 -19.74 -0.58
N VAL A 339 -33.49 -20.01 -1.43
CA VAL A 339 -34.91 -19.92 -1.11
C VAL A 339 -35.60 -21.22 -1.49
N THR A 340 -36.27 -21.84 -0.53
CA THR A 340 -37.07 -23.06 -0.73
C THR A 340 -38.52 -22.74 -0.37
N PRO A 341 -39.32 -22.25 -1.33
CA PRO A 341 -40.71 -21.92 -1.08
C PRO A 341 -41.58 -23.18 -0.99
N GLY A 342 -42.30 -23.34 0.12
CA GLY A 342 -43.32 -24.36 0.31
C GLY A 342 -44.72 -23.82 0.04
N ARG A 343 -45.76 -24.65 0.27
CA ARG A 343 -47.16 -24.27 -0.01
C ARG A 343 -47.71 -23.14 0.86
N ARG A 344 -47.22 -23.02 2.10
CA ARG A 344 -47.68 -22.01 3.08
C ARG A 344 -46.53 -21.24 3.72
N VAL A 345 -45.31 -21.73 3.56
CA VAL A 345 -44.15 -21.27 4.31
C VAL A 345 -42.96 -21.34 3.38
N THR A 346 -42.10 -20.34 3.43
CA THR A 346 -40.83 -20.30 2.71
C THR A 346 -39.69 -20.36 3.70
N ASP A 347 -38.77 -21.32 3.51
CA ASP A 347 -37.49 -21.33 4.21
C ASP A 347 -36.45 -20.58 3.36
N SER A 348 -35.68 -19.71 3.99
CA SER A 348 -34.66 -18.90 3.34
C SER A 348 -33.36 -18.95 4.11
N LYS A 349 -32.26 -19.01 3.36
CA LYS A 349 -30.89 -19.07 3.84
C LYS A 349 -30.08 -18.01 3.11
N LEU A 350 -29.60 -17.01 3.84
CA LEU A 350 -28.64 -16.04 3.33
C LEU A 350 -27.27 -16.43 3.86
N SER A 351 -26.32 -16.63 2.96
CA SER A 351 -24.92 -16.79 3.30
C SER A 351 -24.09 -15.72 2.62
N PHE A 352 -23.17 -15.10 3.34
CA PHE A 352 -22.30 -14.08 2.78
C PHE A 352 -20.93 -14.07 3.44
N GLU A 353 -19.95 -13.64 2.66
CA GLU A 353 -18.57 -13.46 3.10
C GLU A 353 -18.31 -11.96 3.19
N LEU A 354 -17.87 -11.51 4.35
CA LEU A 354 -17.61 -10.10 4.61
C LEU A 354 -16.18 -9.91 5.09
N ARG A 355 -15.62 -8.74 4.80
CA ARG A 355 -14.30 -8.29 5.26
C ARG A 355 -14.45 -6.96 5.98
N ALA A 356 -13.92 -6.87 7.19
CA ALA A 356 -13.96 -5.64 7.97
C ALA A 356 -12.55 -5.21 8.42
N SER A 357 -12.27 -3.90 8.40
CA SER A 357 -11.03 -3.34 8.94
C SER A 357 -11.09 -3.07 10.45
N ARG A 358 -12.31 -2.94 10.99
CA ARG A 358 -12.57 -2.71 12.42
C ARG A 358 -13.68 -3.63 12.92
N GLY A 359 -13.58 -4.03 14.18
CA GLY A 359 -14.67 -4.73 14.87
C GLY A 359 -15.88 -3.82 15.10
N GLY A 360 -17.06 -4.42 15.20
CA GLY A 360 -18.30 -3.67 15.42
C GLY A 360 -19.55 -4.56 15.33
N GLN A 361 -20.69 -3.93 15.08
CA GLN A 361 -21.94 -4.61 14.77
C GLN A 361 -22.38 -4.25 13.36
N HIS A 362 -22.83 -5.25 12.60
CA HIS A 362 -23.40 -5.08 11.28
C HIS A 362 -24.88 -5.45 11.31
N LYS A 363 -25.73 -4.57 10.77
CA LYS A 363 -27.19 -4.70 10.82
C LYS A 363 -27.70 -5.14 9.46
N ILE A 364 -28.49 -6.20 9.44
CA ILE A 364 -29.20 -6.72 8.26
C ILE A 364 -30.69 -6.57 8.49
N GLN A 365 -31.42 -6.07 7.49
CA GLN A 365 -32.88 -6.01 7.53
C GLN A 365 -33.46 -7.24 6.84
N LEU A 366 -34.14 -8.08 7.60
CA LEU A 366 -34.93 -9.18 7.08
C LEU A 366 -36.27 -8.66 6.50
N PRO A 367 -36.87 -9.37 5.54
CA PRO A 367 -38.17 -9.01 4.96
C PRO A 367 -39.27 -9.03 6.03
N SER A 368 -40.36 -8.33 5.76
CA SER A 368 -41.53 -8.31 6.65
C SER A 368 -42.08 -9.73 6.89
N GLY A 369 -42.45 -10.02 8.14
CA GLY A 369 -42.94 -11.34 8.54
C GLY A 369 -41.89 -12.46 8.58
N ALA A 370 -40.60 -12.15 8.44
CA ALA A 370 -39.52 -13.10 8.66
C ALA A 370 -39.35 -13.43 10.15
N VAL A 371 -39.23 -14.72 10.45
CA VAL A 371 -38.87 -15.24 11.77
C VAL A 371 -37.49 -15.88 11.69
N LEU A 372 -36.49 -15.24 12.31
CA LEU A 372 -35.12 -15.73 12.39
C LEU A 372 -35.06 -17.06 13.17
N ARG A 373 -34.37 -18.06 12.59
CA ARG A 373 -34.22 -19.40 13.18
C ARG A 373 -32.84 -19.65 13.74
N SER A 374 -31.81 -19.30 12.99
CA SER A 374 -30.42 -19.51 13.40
C SER A 374 -29.50 -18.52 12.71
N VAL A 375 -28.47 -18.08 13.44
CA VAL A 375 -27.34 -17.35 12.89
C VAL A 375 -26.08 -18.17 13.16
N LYS A 376 -25.24 -18.35 12.15
CA LYS A 376 -23.91 -18.94 12.29
C LYS A 376 -22.86 -17.96 11.78
N ILE A 377 -21.76 -17.86 12.51
CA ILE A 377 -20.56 -17.10 12.11
C ILE A 377 -19.40 -18.09 12.08
N ASP A 378 -18.74 -18.21 10.94
CA ASP A 378 -17.65 -19.16 10.67
C ASP A 378 -18.03 -20.61 11.01
N GLY A 379 -19.28 -20.97 10.73
CA GLY A 379 -19.85 -22.30 11.01
C GLY A 379 -20.32 -22.51 12.45
N VAL A 380 -20.00 -21.60 13.38
CA VAL A 380 -20.40 -21.68 14.80
C VAL A 380 -21.72 -20.96 15.02
N ALA A 381 -22.68 -21.62 15.67
CA ALA A 381 -23.97 -21.01 16.01
C ALA A 381 -23.78 -19.87 17.02
N GLN A 382 -24.40 -18.72 16.74
CA GLN A 382 -24.34 -17.52 17.58
C GLN A 382 -25.74 -17.21 18.13
N PRO A 383 -25.86 -16.82 19.41
CA PRO A 383 -27.14 -16.49 20.03
C PRO A 383 -27.62 -15.07 19.66
N VAL A 384 -27.68 -14.77 18.36
CA VAL A 384 -28.15 -13.49 17.83
C VAL A 384 -29.68 -13.51 17.77
N ARG A 385 -30.31 -12.48 18.33
CA ARG A 385 -31.78 -12.30 18.28
C ARG A 385 -32.16 -11.26 17.24
N GLN A 386 -33.30 -11.48 16.60
CA GLN A 386 -33.97 -10.50 15.77
C GLN A 386 -34.67 -9.47 16.66
N SER A 387 -34.56 -8.19 16.32
CA SER A 387 -35.27 -7.08 16.97
C SER A 387 -36.10 -6.36 15.91
N GLY A 388 -37.42 -6.58 15.94
CA GLY A 388 -38.29 -6.13 14.85
C GLY A 388 -37.95 -6.86 13.54
N GLY A 389 -37.59 -6.13 12.49
CA GLY A 389 -37.08 -6.72 11.25
C GLY A 389 -35.55 -6.75 11.13
N THR A 390 -34.81 -6.28 12.13
CA THR A 390 -33.36 -6.12 12.05
C THR A 390 -32.63 -7.22 12.82
N VAL A 391 -31.54 -7.72 12.25
CA VAL A 391 -30.61 -8.67 12.89
C VAL A 391 -29.24 -8.00 13.01
N SER A 392 -28.74 -7.87 14.25
CA SER A 392 -27.44 -7.25 14.52
C SER A 392 -26.39 -8.33 14.75
N ILE A 393 -25.43 -8.44 13.83
CA ILE A 393 -24.40 -9.48 13.80
C ILE A 393 -23.08 -8.89 14.31
N PRO A 394 -22.40 -9.53 15.28
CA PRO A 394 -21.07 -9.10 15.70
C PRO A 394 -20.05 -9.37 14.60
N VAL A 395 -19.21 -8.37 14.32
CA VAL A 395 -18.20 -8.37 13.26
C VAL A 395 -16.82 -8.22 13.88
N ARG A 396 -15.89 -9.10 13.50
CA ARG A 396 -14.45 -8.99 13.86
C ARG A 396 -13.63 -8.42 12.69
N PRO A 397 -12.48 -7.77 12.95
CA PRO A 397 -11.52 -7.42 11.90
C PRO A 397 -11.07 -8.66 11.12
N GLY A 398 -10.92 -8.55 9.81
CA GLY A 398 -10.58 -9.66 8.90
C GLY A 398 -11.76 -10.18 8.10
N LYS A 399 -11.61 -11.38 7.52
CA LYS A 399 -12.65 -12.09 6.76
C LYS A 399 -13.46 -12.98 7.69
N GLN A 400 -14.79 -12.99 7.52
CA GLN A 400 -15.68 -13.93 8.23
C GLN A 400 -16.85 -14.30 7.35
N LYS A 401 -17.39 -15.51 7.56
CA LYS A 401 -18.55 -16.03 6.85
C LYS A 401 -19.76 -16.03 7.77
N VAL A 402 -20.85 -15.44 7.31
CA VAL A 402 -22.10 -15.38 8.07
C VAL A 402 -23.20 -16.14 7.33
N GLU A 403 -23.99 -16.89 8.08
CA GLU A 403 -25.17 -17.60 7.59
C GLU A 403 -26.38 -17.25 8.47
N LEU A 404 -27.44 -16.77 7.85
CA LEU A 404 -28.74 -16.53 8.48
C LEU A 404 -29.77 -17.45 7.85
N ASN A 405 -30.49 -18.17 8.71
CA ASN A 405 -31.64 -18.96 8.30
C ASN A 405 -32.89 -18.37 8.94
N TRP A 406 -33.90 -18.09 8.13
CA TRP A 406 -35.18 -17.60 8.59
C TRP A 406 -36.32 -18.23 7.81
N ARG A 407 -37.53 -18.00 8.31
CA ARG A 407 -38.76 -18.54 7.73
C ARG A 407 -39.78 -17.43 7.57
N ASN A 408 -40.45 -17.40 6.42
CA ASN A 408 -41.58 -16.51 6.15
C ASN A 408 -42.86 -17.34 6.05
N GLU A 409 -43.98 -16.81 6.55
CA GLU A 409 -45.31 -17.43 6.44
C GLU A 409 -45.96 -17.25 5.05
N GLN A 410 -45.17 -16.93 4.02
CA GLN A 410 -45.60 -16.82 2.64
C GLN A 410 -45.29 -18.09 1.88
N GLY A 411 -46.30 -18.67 1.23
CA GLY A 411 -46.15 -19.82 0.34
C GLY A 411 -45.99 -19.46 -1.14
N ILE A 412 -45.73 -20.47 -1.96
CA ILE A 412 -45.65 -20.32 -3.41
C ILE A 412 -47.03 -20.15 -4.05
N GLY A 413 -47.32 -18.94 -4.54
CA GLY A 413 -48.52 -18.59 -5.32
C GLY A 413 -48.31 -18.70 -6.83
N LEU A 414 -49.28 -18.20 -7.62
CA LEU A 414 -49.15 -18.10 -9.08
C LEU A 414 -47.89 -17.30 -9.46
N VAL A 415 -47.70 -16.17 -8.79
CA VAL A 415 -46.51 -15.33 -8.86
C VAL A 415 -45.81 -15.43 -7.52
N TYR A 416 -44.52 -15.74 -7.56
CA TYR A 416 -43.67 -15.82 -6.39
C TYR A 416 -42.45 -14.92 -6.60
N GLN A 417 -42.21 -14.03 -5.64
CA GLN A 417 -41.06 -13.14 -5.64
C GLN A 417 -40.14 -13.53 -4.48
N THR A 418 -38.84 -13.61 -4.73
CA THR A 418 -37.88 -13.91 -3.66
C THR A 418 -37.84 -12.78 -2.64
N PRO A 419 -37.62 -13.08 -1.35
CA PRO A 419 -37.56 -12.07 -0.31
C PRO A 419 -36.47 -11.04 -0.57
N ALA A 420 -36.82 -9.75 -0.46
CA ALA A 420 -35.84 -8.67 -0.46
C ALA A 420 -35.20 -8.57 0.93
N VAL A 421 -33.87 -8.68 0.98
CA VAL A 421 -33.07 -8.59 2.22
C VAL A 421 -32.13 -7.40 2.08
N ASP A 422 -32.17 -6.47 3.04
CA ASP A 422 -31.19 -5.37 3.08
C ASP A 422 -29.92 -5.87 3.76
N LEU A 423 -28.84 -5.93 3.01
CA LEU A 423 -27.52 -6.31 3.48
C LEU A 423 -26.85 -5.18 4.28
N GLY A 424 -27.43 -3.98 4.36
CA GLY A 424 -26.93 -2.82 5.11
C GLY A 424 -25.71 -2.13 4.47
N VAL A 425 -25.05 -2.80 3.53
CA VAL A 425 -23.99 -2.27 2.66
C VAL A 425 -24.14 -2.89 1.27
N GLU A 426 -23.52 -2.26 0.26
CA GLU A 426 -23.45 -2.85 -1.08
C GLU A 426 -22.69 -4.19 -1.07
N SER A 427 -23.11 -5.11 -1.95
CA SER A 427 -22.53 -6.45 -2.08
C SER A 427 -22.02 -6.67 -3.49
N VAL A 428 -20.90 -7.37 -3.60
CA VAL A 428 -20.44 -7.93 -4.88
C VAL A 428 -20.71 -9.43 -4.94
N ASN A 429 -20.72 -9.99 -6.16
CA ASN A 429 -20.96 -11.42 -6.42
C ASN A 429 -22.24 -11.94 -5.73
N HIS A 430 -23.36 -11.28 -5.97
CA HIS A 430 -24.66 -11.68 -5.42
C HIS A 430 -25.27 -12.81 -6.25
N SER A 431 -25.81 -13.83 -5.58
CA SER A 431 -26.48 -14.96 -6.22
C SER A 431 -27.78 -15.31 -5.53
N ILE A 432 -28.78 -15.68 -6.32
CA ILE A 432 -30.09 -16.13 -5.82
C ILE A 432 -30.32 -17.54 -6.35
N GLN A 433 -30.63 -18.46 -5.45
CA GLN A 433 -30.96 -19.84 -5.78
C GLN A 433 -32.36 -20.17 -5.28
N VAL A 434 -33.28 -20.49 -6.19
CA VAL A 434 -34.65 -20.88 -5.84
C VAL A 434 -34.87 -22.37 -6.12
N LYS A 435 -35.42 -23.08 -5.13
CA LYS A 435 -35.81 -24.49 -5.20
C LYS A 435 -37.34 -24.60 -5.12
N PRO A 436 -38.07 -24.42 -6.23
CA PRO A 436 -39.53 -24.21 -6.22
C PRO A 436 -40.38 -25.42 -5.81
N GLY A 437 -39.78 -26.61 -5.70
CA GLY A 437 -40.48 -27.87 -5.42
C GLY A 437 -40.96 -28.59 -6.68
N GLU A 438 -41.17 -29.90 -6.59
CA GLU A 438 -41.55 -30.76 -7.72
C GLU A 438 -43.05 -30.70 -8.07
N ASP A 439 -43.87 -30.06 -7.24
CA ASP A 439 -45.33 -29.97 -7.43
C ASP A 439 -45.78 -28.74 -8.26
N ARG A 440 -44.83 -28.07 -8.92
CA ARG A 440 -45.05 -26.84 -9.70
C ARG A 440 -44.65 -27.01 -11.15
N TRP A 441 -45.50 -26.50 -12.03
CA TRP A 441 -45.20 -26.29 -13.43
C TRP A 441 -44.78 -24.83 -13.64
N ILE A 442 -43.51 -24.63 -13.96
CA ILE A 442 -42.88 -23.31 -14.13
C ILE A 442 -43.21 -22.78 -15.52
N LEU A 443 -43.77 -21.57 -15.63
CA LEU A 443 -44.18 -20.97 -16.90
C LEU A 443 -43.25 -19.85 -17.35
N PHE A 444 -42.94 -18.92 -16.45
CA PHE A 444 -42.08 -17.77 -16.73
C PHE A 444 -41.15 -17.47 -15.57
N LEU A 445 -40.00 -16.90 -15.90
CA LEU A 445 -38.92 -16.54 -14.98
C LEU A 445 -38.45 -15.13 -15.32
N PHE A 446 -38.32 -14.30 -14.29
CA PHE A 446 -37.78 -12.94 -14.38
C PHE A 446 -36.79 -12.72 -13.25
N GLY A 447 -35.79 -11.85 -13.45
CA GLY A 447 -34.83 -11.55 -12.40
C GLY A 447 -33.62 -10.78 -12.90
N PRO A 448 -32.53 -10.80 -12.10
CA PRO A 448 -31.26 -10.13 -12.41
C PRO A 448 -30.64 -10.53 -13.76
N SER A 449 -29.67 -9.74 -14.21
CA SER A 449 -29.09 -9.78 -15.56
C SER A 449 -28.58 -11.14 -16.04
N MET A 450 -28.05 -11.99 -15.16
CA MET A 450 -27.69 -13.37 -15.47
C MET A 450 -28.65 -14.34 -14.76
N GLY A 451 -29.55 -14.96 -15.52
CA GLY A 451 -30.57 -15.86 -14.96
C GLY A 451 -30.99 -17.00 -15.89
N PRO A 452 -31.93 -17.85 -15.44
CA PRO A 452 -32.52 -18.89 -16.26
C PRO A 452 -33.51 -18.33 -17.28
N ALA A 453 -33.63 -19.01 -18.41
CA ALA A 453 -34.64 -18.77 -19.44
C ALA A 453 -35.49 -20.02 -19.68
N VAL A 454 -36.77 -19.82 -19.96
CA VAL A 454 -37.72 -20.90 -20.30
C VAL A 454 -37.76 -21.05 -21.82
N LEU A 455 -36.97 -21.97 -22.38
CA LEU A 455 -36.85 -22.14 -23.84
C LEU A 455 -38.07 -22.81 -24.48
N PHE A 456 -38.95 -23.43 -23.69
CA PHE A 456 -40.18 -24.04 -24.20
C PHE A 456 -41.01 -23.11 -25.09
N TRP A 457 -41.07 -21.82 -24.76
CA TRP A 457 -41.87 -20.86 -25.53
C TRP A 457 -41.29 -20.55 -26.92
N SER A 458 -39.96 -20.58 -27.09
CA SER A 458 -39.36 -20.45 -28.42
C SER A 458 -39.60 -21.71 -29.24
N MET A 459 -39.54 -22.89 -28.61
CA MET A 459 -39.94 -24.15 -29.24
C MET A 459 -41.41 -24.14 -29.67
N MET A 460 -42.33 -23.57 -28.88
CA MET A 460 -43.74 -23.41 -29.26
C MET A 460 -43.90 -22.59 -30.54
N VAL A 461 -43.14 -21.50 -30.71
CA VAL A 461 -43.16 -20.71 -31.95
C VAL A 461 -42.72 -21.57 -33.16
N ILE A 462 -41.67 -22.39 -32.99
CA ILE A 462 -41.22 -23.32 -34.04
C ILE A 462 -42.30 -24.36 -34.36
N VAL A 463 -42.97 -24.92 -33.34
CA VAL A 463 -44.06 -25.89 -33.52
C VAL A 463 -45.24 -25.26 -34.26
N VAL A 464 -45.61 -24.02 -33.96
CA VAL A 464 -46.64 -23.28 -34.69
C VAL A 464 -46.26 -23.15 -36.16
N LEU A 465 -45.02 -22.74 -36.46
CA LEU A 465 -44.54 -22.61 -37.84
C LEU A 465 -44.53 -23.96 -38.58
N LEU A 466 -44.02 -25.02 -37.96
CA LEU A 466 -44.02 -26.37 -38.53
C LEU A 466 -45.44 -26.89 -38.77
N ALA A 467 -46.38 -26.61 -37.87
CA ALA A 467 -47.78 -26.99 -38.05
C ALA A 467 -48.42 -26.33 -39.28
N PHE A 468 -48.10 -25.05 -39.54
CA PHE A 468 -48.53 -24.36 -40.75
C PHE A 468 -47.88 -24.93 -42.02
N ILE A 469 -46.58 -25.21 -41.99
CA ILE A 469 -45.84 -25.79 -43.14
C ILE A 469 -46.39 -27.18 -43.46
N LEU A 470 -46.53 -28.05 -42.46
CA LEU A 470 -47.02 -29.43 -42.61
C LEU A 470 -48.47 -29.48 -43.11
N ALA A 471 -49.32 -28.56 -42.67
CA ALA A 471 -50.68 -28.45 -43.19
C ALA A 471 -50.72 -28.05 -44.67
N ARG A 472 -49.76 -27.25 -45.14
CA ARG A 472 -49.70 -26.77 -46.53
C ARG A 472 -49.22 -27.84 -47.51
N ILE A 473 -48.49 -28.85 -47.03
CA ILE A 473 -48.04 -29.99 -47.86
C ILE A 473 -49.24 -30.78 -48.42
N GLY A 474 -50.39 -30.79 -47.74
CA GLY A 474 -51.66 -31.32 -48.28
C GLY A 474 -51.72 -32.84 -48.50
N THR A 475 -50.67 -33.59 -48.13
CA THR A 475 -50.60 -35.06 -48.30
C THR A 475 -51.37 -35.83 -47.23
N THR A 476 -51.71 -35.19 -46.12
CA THR A 476 -52.40 -35.82 -44.98
C THR A 476 -53.77 -35.19 -44.75
N PRO A 477 -54.74 -35.92 -44.16
CA PRO A 477 -56.05 -35.36 -43.82
C PRO A 477 -56.01 -34.39 -42.61
N LEU A 478 -54.82 -34.07 -42.09
CA LEU A 478 -54.65 -33.24 -40.91
C LEU A 478 -54.66 -31.75 -41.28
N LYS A 479 -55.55 -30.97 -40.66
CA LYS A 479 -55.54 -29.51 -40.75
C LYS A 479 -54.44 -28.94 -39.82
N TRP A 480 -54.13 -27.65 -39.98
CA TRP A 480 -53.10 -26.97 -39.19
C TRP A 480 -53.28 -27.11 -37.68
N TYR A 481 -54.53 -27.09 -37.19
CA TYR A 481 -54.81 -27.26 -35.75
C TYR A 481 -54.59 -28.69 -35.26
N HIS A 482 -54.74 -29.71 -36.11
CA HIS A 482 -54.38 -31.10 -35.75
C HIS A 482 -52.86 -31.25 -35.64
N TRP A 483 -52.10 -30.65 -36.57
CA TRP A 483 -50.64 -30.62 -36.50
C TRP A 483 -50.13 -29.81 -35.31
N LEU A 484 -50.78 -28.68 -35.00
CA LEU A 484 -50.46 -27.87 -33.83
C LEU A 484 -50.70 -28.66 -32.55
N LEU A 485 -51.90 -29.24 -32.36
CA LEU A 485 -52.22 -29.96 -31.14
C LEU A 485 -51.32 -31.19 -30.97
N LEU A 486 -51.06 -31.94 -32.05
CA LEU A 486 -50.10 -33.04 -32.05
C LEU A 486 -48.70 -32.55 -31.65
N GLY A 487 -48.21 -31.47 -32.28
CA GLY A 487 -46.91 -30.88 -31.98
C GLY A 487 -46.77 -30.42 -30.52
N ILE A 488 -47.82 -29.84 -29.93
CA ILE A 488 -47.83 -29.42 -28.52
C ILE A 488 -47.54 -30.60 -27.60
N GLY A 489 -48.22 -31.73 -27.73
CA GLY A 489 -47.94 -32.88 -26.87
C GLY A 489 -46.62 -33.58 -27.20
N LEU A 490 -46.19 -33.56 -28.46
CA LEU A 490 -44.89 -34.12 -28.86
C LEU A 490 -43.69 -33.34 -28.33
N THR A 491 -43.86 -32.10 -27.88
CA THR A 491 -42.78 -31.36 -27.19
C THR A 491 -42.34 -31.99 -25.87
N GLN A 492 -43.19 -32.82 -25.28
CA GLN A 492 -42.89 -33.57 -24.05
C GLN A 492 -42.29 -34.95 -24.36
N ALA A 493 -42.14 -35.28 -25.65
CA ALA A 493 -41.56 -36.52 -26.13
C ALA A 493 -40.14 -36.27 -26.66
N SER A 494 -39.39 -37.36 -26.89
CA SER A 494 -38.09 -37.25 -27.54
C SER A 494 -38.24 -36.70 -28.96
N LEU A 495 -37.28 -35.86 -29.38
CA LEU A 495 -37.25 -35.31 -30.74
C LEU A 495 -37.31 -36.42 -31.80
N PHE A 496 -36.60 -37.53 -31.56
CA PHE A 496 -36.58 -38.69 -32.45
C PHE A 496 -37.97 -39.33 -32.60
N GLY A 497 -38.69 -39.53 -31.49
CA GLY A 497 -40.07 -40.03 -31.52
C GLY A 497 -41.02 -39.10 -32.28
N ALA A 498 -40.89 -37.79 -32.07
CA ALA A 498 -41.68 -36.79 -32.80
C ALA A 498 -41.44 -36.87 -34.32
N VAL A 499 -40.19 -37.00 -34.76
CA VAL A 499 -39.84 -37.14 -36.19
C VAL A 499 -40.42 -38.42 -36.79
N ILE A 500 -40.35 -39.56 -36.09
CA ILE A 500 -40.95 -40.82 -36.56
C ILE A 500 -42.45 -40.67 -36.80
N ILE A 501 -43.16 -40.00 -35.89
CA ILE A 501 -44.61 -39.81 -35.99
C ILE A 501 -44.97 -38.92 -37.18
N VAL A 502 -44.26 -37.80 -37.36
CA VAL A 502 -44.44 -36.91 -38.52
C VAL A 502 -44.11 -37.64 -39.81
N ALA A 503 -43.00 -38.37 -39.87
CA ALA A 503 -42.59 -39.16 -41.02
C ALA A 503 -43.62 -40.23 -41.37
N TRP A 504 -44.16 -40.94 -40.38
CA TRP A 504 -45.22 -41.93 -40.57
C TRP A 504 -46.45 -41.33 -41.25
N LEU A 505 -46.97 -40.22 -40.71
CA LEU A 505 -48.15 -39.55 -41.28
C LEU A 505 -47.89 -39.09 -42.73
N LEU A 506 -46.71 -38.51 -43.01
CA LEU A 506 -46.36 -38.04 -44.35
C LEU A 506 -46.14 -39.18 -45.35
N VAL A 507 -45.43 -40.24 -44.96
CA VAL A 507 -45.15 -41.41 -45.81
C VAL A 507 -46.45 -42.14 -46.15
N VAL A 508 -47.34 -42.34 -45.18
CA VAL A 508 -48.68 -42.91 -45.43
C VAL A 508 -49.48 -41.99 -46.36
N GLY A 509 -49.38 -40.67 -46.19
CA GLY A 509 -50.08 -39.71 -47.05
C GLY A 509 -49.58 -39.66 -48.50
N GLN A 510 -48.27 -39.76 -48.69
CA GLN A 510 -47.64 -39.80 -50.02
C GLN A 510 -47.70 -41.18 -50.69
N ARG A 511 -48.12 -42.22 -49.96
CA ARG A 511 -48.19 -43.60 -50.46
C ARG A 511 -48.96 -43.72 -51.77
N ASP A 512 -50.07 -42.99 -51.94
CA ASP A 512 -50.90 -43.09 -53.16
C ASP A 512 -50.12 -42.65 -54.40
N GLN A 513 -49.29 -41.60 -54.28
CA GLN A 513 -48.43 -41.10 -55.36
C GLN A 513 -47.22 -42.02 -55.61
N ILE A 514 -46.60 -42.52 -54.52
CA ILE A 514 -45.45 -43.42 -54.58
C ILE A 514 -45.84 -44.78 -55.19
N ALA A 515 -47.02 -45.30 -54.86
CA ALA A 515 -47.53 -46.57 -55.38
C ALA A 515 -47.79 -46.52 -56.90
N THR A 516 -48.20 -45.36 -57.42
CA THR A 516 -48.41 -45.16 -58.87
C THR A 516 -47.11 -44.98 -59.65
N SER A 517 -46.02 -44.54 -59.02
CA SER A 517 -44.72 -44.32 -59.70
C SER A 517 -43.77 -45.52 -59.69
N LEU A 518 -44.09 -46.58 -58.94
CA LEU A 518 -43.23 -47.76 -58.77
C LEU A 518 -43.59 -48.88 -59.76
N GLU A 519 -42.76 -49.03 -60.80
CA GLU A 519 -42.89 -50.12 -61.81
C GLU A 519 -42.40 -51.49 -61.31
N ASN A 520 -41.58 -51.54 -60.26
CA ASN A 520 -40.98 -52.78 -59.75
C ASN A 520 -41.74 -53.34 -58.53
N ASP A 521 -42.30 -54.55 -58.68
CA ASP A 521 -43.10 -55.24 -57.67
C ASP A 521 -42.33 -55.54 -56.37
N ASN A 522 -41.01 -55.76 -56.43
CA ASN A 522 -40.19 -56.01 -55.24
C ASN A 522 -39.99 -54.74 -54.41
N ILE A 523 -39.80 -53.59 -55.06
CA ILE A 523 -39.67 -52.29 -54.37
C ILE A 523 -41.01 -51.90 -53.75
N TYR A 524 -42.12 -52.22 -54.41
CA TYR A 524 -43.45 -52.07 -53.85
C TYR A 524 -43.63 -52.87 -52.55
N ASN A 525 -43.30 -54.17 -52.57
CA ASN A 525 -43.41 -55.03 -51.38
C ASN A 525 -42.47 -54.59 -50.25
N LEU A 526 -41.24 -54.16 -50.55
CA LEU A 526 -40.32 -53.62 -49.55
C LEU A 526 -40.86 -52.33 -48.90
N THR A 527 -41.48 -51.46 -49.71
CA THR A 527 -42.13 -50.23 -49.22
C THR A 527 -43.31 -50.56 -48.28
N GLN A 528 -44.10 -51.60 -48.58
CA GLN A 528 -45.18 -52.05 -47.69
C GLN A 528 -44.64 -52.55 -46.34
N VAL A 529 -43.57 -53.34 -46.33
CA VAL A 529 -42.91 -53.78 -45.08
C VAL A 529 -42.39 -52.57 -44.29
N ALA A 530 -41.74 -51.61 -44.97
CA ALA A 530 -41.22 -50.40 -44.33
C ALA A 530 -42.33 -49.56 -43.69
N ILE A 531 -43.49 -49.41 -44.35
CA ILE A 531 -44.65 -48.70 -43.80
C ILE A 531 -45.20 -49.40 -42.54
N VAL A 532 -45.26 -50.73 -42.52
CA VAL A 532 -45.70 -51.49 -41.35
C VAL A 532 -44.74 -51.29 -40.17
N ILE A 533 -43.42 -51.41 -40.41
CA ILE A 533 -42.40 -51.16 -39.38
C ILE A 533 -42.51 -49.72 -38.85
N LEU A 534 -42.61 -48.74 -39.76
CA LEU A 534 -42.75 -47.33 -39.40
C LEU A 534 -44.03 -47.05 -38.59
N THR A 535 -45.12 -47.74 -38.90
CA THR A 535 -46.39 -47.65 -38.15
C THR A 535 -46.24 -48.19 -36.73
N VAL A 536 -45.57 -49.33 -36.55
CA VAL A 536 -45.30 -49.89 -35.21
C VAL A 536 -44.40 -48.94 -34.41
N MET A 537 -43.33 -48.42 -35.02
CA MET A 537 -42.44 -47.44 -34.37
C MET A 537 -43.17 -46.14 -33.99
N ALA A 538 -44.06 -45.64 -34.84
CA ALA A 538 -44.87 -44.46 -34.56
C ALA A 538 -45.87 -44.69 -33.41
N LEU A 539 -46.54 -45.84 -33.39
CA LEU A 539 -47.46 -46.21 -32.31
C LEU A 539 -46.71 -46.35 -30.97
N GLN A 540 -45.54 -46.98 -30.97
CA GLN A 540 -44.68 -47.07 -29.79
C GLN A 540 -44.26 -45.67 -29.31
N SER A 541 -43.83 -44.80 -30.23
CA SER A 541 -43.42 -43.43 -29.91
C SER A 541 -44.57 -42.59 -29.34
N LEU A 542 -45.80 -42.76 -29.85
CA LEU A 542 -47.00 -42.11 -29.32
C LEU A 542 -47.35 -42.62 -27.92
N PHE A 543 -47.22 -43.92 -27.68
CA PHE A 543 -47.43 -44.51 -26.35
C PHE A 543 -46.42 -43.95 -25.34
N ASP A 544 -45.15 -43.90 -25.72
CA ASP A 544 -44.09 -43.34 -24.88
C ASP A 544 -44.32 -41.85 -24.60
N ALA A 545 -44.74 -41.06 -25.61
CA ALA A 545 -45.11 -39.65 -25.43
C ALA A 545 -46.23 -39.45 -24.39
N ILE A 546 -47.29 -40.29 -24.44
CA ILE A 546 -48.39 -40.24 -23.47
C ILE A 546 -47.89 -40.64 -22.07
N ARG A 547 -47.08 -41.69 -21.97
CA ARG A 547 -46.50 -42.17 -20.70
C ARG A 547 -45.66 -41.09 -20.03
N PHE A 548 -44.72 -40.48 -20.78
CA PHE A 548 -43.86 -39.43 -20.27
C PHE A 548 -44.64 -38.16 -19.93
N GLY A 549 -45.60 -37.77 -20.77
CA GLY A 549 -46.38 -36.56 -20.52
C GLY A 549 -47.37 -36.66 -19.35
N LEU A 550 -47.91 -37.84 -19.02
CA LEU A 550 -48.84 -38.00 -17.88
C LEU A 550 -48.13 -38.31 -16.56
N LEU A 551 -47.07 -39.11 -16.59
CA LEU A 551 -46.36 -39.58 -15.39
C LEU A 551 -45.10 -38.78 -15.08
N GLY A 552 -44.55 -38.07 -16.06
CA GLY A 552 -43.32 -37.27 -15.93
C GLY A 552 -43.56 -35.85 -15.41
N LEU A 553 -42.45 -35.12 -15.25
CA LEU A 553 -42.44 -33.69 -14.97
C LEU A 553 -42.39 -32.91 -16.30
N PRO A 554 -43.08 -31.77 -16.41
CA PRO A 554 -43.07 -30.96 -17.62
C PRO A 554 -41.67 -30.47 -17.96
N GLU A 555 -41.17 -30.81 -19.14
CA GLU A 555 -39.90 -30.31 -19.63
C GLU A 555 -40.09 -28.92 -20.25
N MET A 556 -39.81 -27.90 -19.45
CA MET A 556 -39.88 -26.49 -19.86
C MET A 556 -38.57 -25.97 -20.47
N GLN A 557 -37.59 -26.86 -20.66
CA GLN A 557 -36.26 -26.55 -21.21
C GLN A 557 -35.65 -25.32 -20.54
N ILE A 558 -35.61 -25.37 -19.20
CA ILE A 558 -35.05 -24.30 -18.40
C ILE A 558 -33.54 -24.41 -18.45
N GLU A 559 -32.91 -23.40 -19.04
CA GLU A 559 -31.47 -23.34 -19.28
C GLU A 559 -30.92 -21.97 -18.87
N GLY A 560 -29.60 -21.87 -18.74
CA GLY A 560 -28.90 -20.64 -18.39
C GLY A 560 -28.43 -20.60 -16.93
N ASN A 561 -27.22 -20.09 -16.72
CA ASN A 561 -26.55 -20.00 -15.42
C ASN A 561 -26.55 -21.32 -14.61
N HIS A 562 -26.42 -22.47 -15.27
CA HIS A 562 -26.51 -23.80 -14.67
C HIS A 562 -27.80 -24.05 -13.87
N SER A 563 -28.91 -23.49 -14.35
CA SER A 563 -30.24 -23.70 -13.81
C SER A 563 -30.89 -24.96 -14.40
N SER A 564 -31.84 -25.51 -13.67
CA SER A 564 -32.71 -26.61 -14.09
C SER A 564 -34.11 -26.40 -13.50
N SER A 565 -35.06 -27.28 -13.82
CA SER A 565 -36.42 -27.25 -13.23
C SER A 565 -36.44 -27.38 -11.71
N GLN A 566 -35.41 -28.01 -11.12
CA GLN A 566 -35.29 -28.21 -9.68
C GLN A 566 -34.55 -27.06 -8.97
N VAL A 567 -33.66 -26.37 -9.69
CA VAL A 567 -32.79 -25.34 -9.13
C VAL A 567 -32.64 -24.19 -10.11
N LEU A 568 -33.19 -23.03 -9.75
CA LEU A 568 -33.12 -21.82 -10.56
C LEU A 568 -32.05 -20.90 -9.98
N LYS A 569 -31.12 -20.41 -10.81
CA LYS A 569 -29.98 -19.60 -10.37
C LYS A 569 -29.91 -18.26 -11.08
N TRP A 570 -29.89 -17.19 -10.31
CA TRP A 570 -29.58 -15.84 -10.78
C TRP A 570 -28.27 -15.35 -10.19
N TYR A 571 -27.57 -14.50 -10.92
CA TYR A 571 -26.31 -13.89 -10.52
C TYR A 571 -26.28 -12.41 -10.90
N LEU A 572 -25.68 -11.60 -10.02
CA LEU A 572 -25.46 -10.17 -10.21
C LEU A 572 -24.07 -9.80 -9.67
N ASP A 573 -23.25 -9.17 -10.50
CA ASP A 573 -21.87 -8.81 -10.14
C ASP A 573 -21.82 -7.73 -9.05
N ARG A 574 -22.67 -6.71 -9.16
CA ARG A 574 -22.82 -5.63 -8.19
C ARG A 574 -24.27 -5.50 -7.76
N ALA A 575 -24.53 -5.70 -6.48
CA ALA A 575 -25.83 -5.48 -5.88
C ALA A 575 -25.78 -4.23 -4.97
N GLY A 576 -26.85 -3.44 -5.01
CA GLY A 576 -27.06 -2.39 -4.01
C GLY A 576 -27.25 -2.96 -2.61
N MET A 577 -27.52 -2.10 -1.63
CA MET A 577 -27.80 -2.54 -0.25
C MET A 577 -28.98 -3.52 -0.18
N VAL A 578 -30.00 -3.32 -1.01
CA VAL A 578 -31.09 -4.27 -1.24
C VAL A 578 -30.90 -4.87 -2.64
N PRO A 579 -30.46 -6.14 -2.75
CA PRO A 579 -30.32 -6.80 -4.04
C PRO A 579 -31.65 -6.99 -4.76
N ASP A 580 -31.62 -6.98 -6.09
CA ASP A 580 -32.79 -7.21 -6.94
C ASP A 580 -33.37 -8.62 -6.73
N SER A 581 -34.69 -8.70 -6.55
CA SER A 581 -35.40 -9.98 -6.39
C SER A 581 -35.59 -10.71 -7.72
N SER A 582 -35.72 -12.04 -7.69
CA SER A 582 -36.23 -12.82 -8.82
C SER A 582 -37.72 -13.13 -8.67
N THR A 583 -38.40 -13.27 -9.82
CA THR A 583 -39.83 -13.59 -9.91
C THR A 583 -40.03 -14.87 -10.70
N LEU A 584 -40.84 -15.76 -10.13
CA LEU A 584 -41.24 -17.05 -10.68
C LEU A 584 -42.75 -17.06 -10.90
N ILE A 585 -43.18 -17.35 -12.12
CA ILE A 585 -44.59 -17.60 -12.43
C ILE A 585 -44.77 -19.11 -12.62
N SER A 586 -45.59 -19.73 -11.76
CA SER A 586 -45.82 -21.17 -11.78
C SER A 586 -47.25 -21.53 -11.40
N VAL A 587 -47.73 -22.66 -11.90
CA VAL A 587 -49.03 -23.23 -11.54
C VAL A 587 -48.86 -24.61 -10.89
N PRO A 588 -49.81 -25.09 -10.07
CA PRO A 588 -49.80 -26.46 -9.59
C PRO A 588 -49.67 -27.49 -10.73
N LEU A 589 -48.92 -28.57 -10.52
CA LEU A 589 -48.70 -29.63 -11.51
C LEU A 589 -50.01 -30.28 -12.01
N LEU A 590 -51.10 -30.17 -11.24
CA LEU A 590 -52.44 -30.61 -11.65
C LEU A 590 -52.88 -30.00 -12.99
N TYR A 591 -52.60 -28.72 -13.22
CA TYR A 591 -52.99 -28.04 -14.47
C TYR A 591 -52.31 -28.65 -15.69
N TYR A 592 -51.02 -28.99 -15.57
CA TYR A 592 -50.29 -29.71 -16.61
C TYR A 592 -50.89 -31.10 -16.85
N ARG A 593 -51.15 -31.86 -15.77
CA ARG A 593 -51.74 -33.21 -15.89
C ARG A 593 -53.12 -33.19 -16.55
N LEU A 594 -53.96 -32.21 -16.23
CA LEU A 594 -55.26 -32.02 -16.88
C LEU A 594 -55.11 -31.67 -18.36
N ALA A 595 -54.17 -30.78 -18.71
CA ALA A 595 -53.89 -30.44 -20.10
C ALA A 595 -53.38 -31.65 -20.91
N MET A 596 -52.45 -32.42 -20.35
CA MET A 596 -51.93 -33.64 -20.98
C MET A 596 -52.98 -34.76 -21.08
N LEU A 597 -53.87 -34.88 -20.09
CA LEU A 597 -54.99 -35.83 -20.15
C LEU A 597 -55.99 -35.44 -21.25
N ALA A 598 -56.34 -34.16 -21.36
CA ALA A 598 -57.19 -33.65 -22.43
C ALA A 598 -56.55 -33.91 -23.81
N TRP A 599 -55.23 -33.68 -23.91
CA TRP A 599 -54.47 -33.97 -25.12
C TRP A 599 -54.46 -35.47 -25.48
N ALA A 600 -54.18 -36.34 -24.52
CA ALA A 600 -54.14 -37.79 -24.74
C ALA A 600 -55.52 -38.34 -25.15
N LEU A 601 -56.60 -37.83 -24.56
CA LEU A 601 -57.96 -38.19 -24.91
C LEU A 601 -58.30 -37.77 -26.34
N TRP A 602 -57.95 -36.54 -26.73
CA TRP A 602 -58.08 -36.09 -28.12
C TRP A 602 -57.26 -36.96 -29.07
N LEU A 603 -56.00 -37.26 -28.72
CA LEU A 603 -55.10 -38.05 -29.55
C LEU A 603 -55.66 -39.46 -29.77
N ALA A 604 -56.25 -40.09 -28.76
CA ALA A 604 -56.88 -41.41 -28.90
C ALA A 604 -57.99 -41.42 -29.95
N PHE A 605 -58.88 -40.40 -29.94
CA PHE A 605 -59.92 -40.27 -30.96
C PHE A 605 -59.36 -39.96 -32.36
N ALA A 606 -58.35 -39.08 -32.44
CA ALA A 606 -57.70 -38.72 -33.69
C ALA A 606 -56.96 -39.93 -34.31
N LEU A 607 -56.27 -40.72 -33.48
CA LEU A 607 -55.50 -41.89 -33.89
C LEU A 607 -56.39 -42.98 -34.50
N LEU A 608 -57.60 -43.22 -33.95
CA LEU A 608 -58.56 -44.14 -34.56
C LEU A 608 -58.96 -43.69 -35.97
N GLY A 609 -59.12 -42.38 -36.18
CA GLY A 609 -59.36 -41.81 -37.50
C GLY A 609 -58.17 -42.01 -38.45
N TRP A 610 -56.95 -41.74 -37.97
CA TRP A 610 -55.72 -41.88 -38.75
C TRP A 610 -55.41 -43.34 -39.09
N LEU A 611 -55.64 -44.29 -38.19
CA LEU A 611 -55.46 -45.72 -38.46
C LEU A 611 -56.46 -46.23 -39.49
N LYS A 612 -57.75 -45.84 -39.40
CA LYS A 612 -58.75 -46.16 -40.43
C LYS A 612 -58.42 -45.56 -41.79
N TRP A 613 -57.81 -44.38 -41.82
CA TRP A 613 -57.34 -43.75 -43.04
C TRP A 613 -56.10 -44.47 -43.59
N SER A 614 -55.11 -44.73 -42.75
CA SER A 614 -53.88 -45.44 -43.09
C SER A 614 -54.18 -46.82 -43.67
N TRP A 615 -55.10 -47.57 -43.06
CA TRP A 615 -55.55 -48.87 -43.57
C TRP A 615 -56.18 -48.77 -44.97
N ARG A 616 -57.08 -47.80 -45.18
CA ARG A 616 -57.68 -47.55 -46.50
C ARG A 616 -56.65 -47.18 -47.56
N VAL A 617 -55.66 -46.37 -47.19
CA VAL A 617 -54.57 -45.98 -48.09
C VAL A 617 -53.65 -47.17 -48.38
N PHE A 618 -53.42 -48.06 -47.42
CA PHE A 618 -52.62 -49.27 -47.57
C PHE A 618 -53.29 -50.28 -48.53
N GLU A 619 -54.62 -50.41 -48.49
CA GLU A 619 -55.40 -51.36 -49.29
C GLU A 619 -55.60 -50.93 -50.76
N ARG A 620 -55.67 -49.62 -51.06
CA ARG A 620 -56.15 -49.05 -52.34
C ARG A 620 -55.48 -49.58 -53.62
N HIS A 621 -54.26 -50.13 -53.57
CA HIS A 621 -53.53 -50.70 -54.72
C HIS A 621 -53.16 -52.19 -54.55
N GLY A 622 -53.83 -52.89 -53.62
CA GLY A 622 -53.56 -54.29 -53.28
C GLY A 622 -52.47 -54.47 -52.22
N PHE A 623 -52.61 -55.51 -51.39
CA PHE A 623 -51.72 -55.76 -50.24
C PHE A 623 -50.30 -56.14 -50.66
N TRP A 624 -50.16 -57.07 -51.61
CA TRP A 624 -48.87 -57.60 -52.09
C TRP A 624 -48.93 -57.80 -53.60
N LYS A 625 -47.89 -57.40 -54.33
CA LYS A 625 -47.75 -57.71 -55.76
C LYS A 625 -46.99 -59.02 -55.94
N ARG A 626 -47.47 -59.88 -56.87
CA ARG A 626 -46.78 -61.13 -57.23
C ARG A 626 -45.61 -60.79 -58.15
N SER A 627 -44.39 -60.94 -57.65
CA SER A 627 -43.17 -60.86 -58.48
C SER A 627 -43.20 -61.95 -59.55
N GLY A 628 -43.58 -61.61 -60.79
CA GLY A 628 -43.47 -62.52 -61.93
C GLY A 628 -42.03 -62.61 -62.45
N PRO A 629 -41.55 -63.78 -62.92
CA PRO A 629 -40.24 -63.87 -63.53
C PRO A 629 -40.27 -63.21 -64.91
N VAL A 630 -39.41 -62.21 -65.14
CA VAL A 630 -39.21 -61.63 -66.47
C VAL A 630 -38.39 -62.59 -67.32
N LEU A 631 -39.04 -63.46 -68.07
CA LEU A 631 -38.42 -64.25 -69.14
C LEU A 631 -38.84 -63.66 -70.49
N LYS A 632 -38.05 -62.70 -71.00
CA LYS A 632 -38.05 -62.33 -72.43
C LYS A 632 -37.43 -63.48 -73.22
N ILE A 633 -38.23 -64.46 -73.63
CA ILE A 633 -37.80 -65.45 -74.62
C ILE A 633 -38.06 -64.87 -76.02
N ARG A 634 -36.98 -64.42 -76.66
CA ARG A 634 -36.95 -64.04 -78.08
C ARG A 634 -36.84 -65.31 -78.92
N LEU A 635 -37.98 -65.91 -79.31
CA LEU A 635 -37.98 -67.09 -80.19
C LEU A 635 -37.76 -66.66 -81.65
N ARG A 636 -36.51 -66.81 -82.08
CA ARG A 636 -36.05 -66.78 -83.48
C ARG A 636 -36.57 -68.04 -84.18
N ARG A 637 -37.59 -67.92 -85.04
CA ARG A 637 -38.08 -69.05 -85.86
C ARG A 637 -37.39 -69.03 -87.23
N LYS A 638 -36.61 -70.07 -87.53
CA LYS A 638 -35.91 -70.31 -88.80
C LYS A 638 -36.49 -71.59 -89.44
N ASN A 639 -36.99 -71.43 -90.65
CA ASN A 639 -37.22 -72.38 -91.76
C ASN A 639 -38.20 -73.57 -91.63
N ALA A 640 -38.89 -73.76 -92.75
CA ALA A 640 -39.89 -74.77 -93.13
C ALA A 640 -39.28 -76.20 -93.31
N PRO A 641 -40.11 -77.23 -93.60
CA PRO A 641 -40.62 -77.45 -94.96
C PRO A 641 -42.09 -77.91 -95.08
N THR A 642 -42.54 -77.91 -96.33
CA THR A 642 -43.77 -78.38 -97.01
C THR A 642 -44.21 -79.82 -96.70
N ASP A 643 -45.53 -80.09 -96.65
CA ASP A 643 -46.25 -80.83 -97.72
C ASP A 643 -47.79 -80.91 -97.54
N ASP A 644 -48.46 -80.61 -98.65
CA ASP A 644 -49.65 -81.16 -99.33
C ASP A 644 -50.95 -81.70 -98.64
N LYS A 645 -52.05 -81.41 -99.38
CA LYS A 645 -53.36 -82.08 -99.55
C LYS A 645 -54.63 -81.63 -98.79
N ASP A 646 -55.40 -80.81 -99.51
CA ASP A 646 -56.66 -81.19 -100.21
C ASP A 646 -57.89 -81.59 -99.36
N LYS A 647 -58.94 -80.75 -99.38
CA LYS A 647 -60.27 -81.10 -99.96
C LYS A 647 -61.37 -80.06 -99.66
N ASP A 648 -61.92 -79.56 -100.76
CA ASP A 648 -63.28 -79.02 -100.94
C ASP A 648 -64.34 -80.11 -100.63
N PRO A 649 -65.61 -79.76 -100.27
CA PRO A 649 -66.58 -79.37 -101.31
C PRO A 649 -67.68 -78.35 -100.95
N GLN A 650 -68.18 -77.74 -102.04
CA GLN A 650 -69.40 -76.94 -102.29
C GLN A 650 -69.36 -75.43 -102.12
#